data_AF-A0A2D0SKC0-F1
#
_entry.id   AF-A0A2D0SKC0-F1
#
_cell.length_a   1.000
_cell.length_b   1.000
_cell.length_c   1.000
_cell.angle_alpha   90.00
_cell.angle_beta   90.00
_cell.angle_gamma   90.00
#
_symmetry.space_group_name_H-M   'P 1'
#
loop_
_entity.id
_entity.type
_entity.pdbx_description
1 polymer ?
#
loop_
_entity_poly.entity_id
_entity_poly.type
_entity_poly.pdbx_seq_one_letter_code
_entity_poly.pdbx_strand_id
1 'polypeptide(L)'
;MEQKQDKTELKELFIRLEKDGIPPEASADERQCHLWRLLRNNEDNLASATQELQALREQQASEMKEVESYVEHIRNMLEERECLTAEYERDNEQLRAELEQIKHQQECQYKEVMEMLEQEGLAEISNSSSSEQVAYLLVERVTLLERLEAAERKLDTQTLTGNLREVHLQEELDHIRHTLEEELRQQKEMMRLTKESMSKGKESTDQSPWRKLFGVHKATKMAQSLPLAQSVELEQERTERKKLERDLEEASCRLTMAHQEIRHLTDELDLARKAQNACGPDLQTTGVEVALLKQEVEQLKQCDMVELQKAKEHNERLDTEIRALRDRVRSLDSERKTLLKMIENFKIYPNSGGKSATDHESPQSVQVDGNANPSELSATLLNDEKDQLHKRCQRESEDKDCRLRELERRLQKQQQEHEELVERNEELEALLGEAQNKAKEERECHECEMDSLQRKIKNIEAELNAKSAYEKGPVEKCDQTKETASELQGAIQERLTFLEGRLAEEKDWRKQLEVDLVVAQTSLKKEKQALQREHEELKKLRIEVQSLQAECQQGKSLNMSLTQIKGEKGILEEKIAQLERAQSRLQDDLAQHTEGSRVQEDLRESREQVTQLNALVEHLRSELCKLEREHSTLRNELVEKRRQVMELQAELSIRAQERLQAEGQAERLGLELQLKKEQLHAVRQESTRDPNPKSSMGKDDELSQVACVKSVTSTMHTTVEQERLFASQYQMALQAQISEAQARVKAQDSVLQQKGEENKQLKQDLQRTQHLFTSAERELRYEREKNLDLKRHNALLDQEKIKLCAELKQAQAKLAQLETSAAAQAAELEQLQQRTRELHLELARNSQNRQSSSSLREELSAERARVIAADKKVLELQQQLKNALHQLRLEEARAGETSKLERDTRDMSDNLSALRTKLQEEKLQRKLVEQRTEELQQQVRSLRTKEATLSRANSELSHRFQQMETQLEVLQSELSSANEQLILSQKSCHKLEEQLISSQQESERLQEELQNILQQLDTNIRRYNEKHFEHKTKLRRAKQLFMKATTQRDMKIQKLENDLALAASLSEKEKDWIKTVTEENEQLLLERRELLRRMTEAEEMGTNGIRTATDTQQRVKFLELENKQLQDKTLKLANQIGVLERALRNLQSVCNAEEVKKFFPSATLPDGLLQTSRNCAILC
;
A
#
# COMPACT_ATOMS: atom_id res chain seq x y z
N MET A 1 -36.21 73.36 7.52
CA MET A 1 -35.22 72.95 8.55
C MET A 1 -33.83 73.52 8.25
N GLU A 2 -33.43 73.51 6.98
CA GLU A 2 -32.20 74.03 6.36
C GLU A 2 -31.56 75.21 7.10
N GLN A 3 -32.27 76.34 7.29
CA GLN A 3 -31.71 77.55 7.94
C GLN A 3 -31.12 77.38 9.36
N LYS A 4 -31.33 76.25 10.05
CA LYS A 4 -30.58 75.89 11.25
C LYS A 4 -29.32 75.08 10.94
N GLN A 5 -29.40 74.17 9.97
CA GLN A 5 -28.33 73.32 9.46
C GLN A 5 -27.22 74.16 8.79
N ASP A 6 -27.59 75.07 7.87
CA ASP A 6 -26.65 76.01 7.24
C ASP A 6 -25.84 76.79 8.30
N LYS A 7 -26.50 77.15 9.41
CA LYS A 7 -25.92 77.93 10.53
C LYS A 7 -25.13 77.08 11.53
N THR A 8 -25.19 75.76 11.46
CA THR A 8 -24.25 74.86 12.14
C THR A 8 -23.06 74.55 11.23
N GLU A 9 -23.30 74.24 9.96
CA GLU A 9 -22.26 73.93 8.97
C GLU A 9 -21.31 75.13 8.75
N LEU A 10 -21.85 76.36 8.64
CA LEU A 10 -21.03 77.59 8.59
C LEU A 10 -20.17 77.80 9.86
N LYS A 11 -20.63 77.34 11.03
CA LYS A 11 -19.83 77.44 12.27
C LYS A 11 -18.74 76.38 12.31
N GLU A 12 -19.03 75.16 11.88
CA GLU A 12 -18.03 74.10 11.78
C GLU A 12 -16.94 74.44 10.75
N LEU A 13 -17.32 75.03 9.60
CA LEU A 13 -16.37 75.57 8.63
C LEU A 13 -15.50 76.69 9.22
N PHE A 14 -16.07 77.62 9.99
CA PHE A 14 -15.29 78.64 10.71
C PHE A 14 -14.30 78.03 11.72
N ILE A 15 -14.76 77.08 12.55
CA ILE A 15 -13.92 76.39 13.54
C ILE A 15 -12.80 75.58 12.85
N ARG A 16 -13.05 75.06 11.64
CA ARG A 16 -12.03 74.34 10.85
C ARG A 16 -11.01 75.31 10.24
N LEU A 17 -11.45 76.43 9.69
CA LEU A 17 -10.57 77.50 9.21
C LEU A 17 -9.66 78.07 10.32
N GLU A 18 -10.19 78.28 11.52
CA GLU A 18 -9.39 78.71 12.68
C GLU A 18 -8.37 77.65 13.12
N LYS A 19 -8.74 76.36 13.09
CA LYS A 19 -7.80 75.23 13.36
C LYS A 19 -6.71 75.09 12.30
N ASP A 20 -7.04 75.36 11.04
CA ASP A 20 -6.09 75.39 9.92
C ASP A 20 -5.18 76.64 9.94
N GLY A 21 -5.37 77.54 10.92
CA GLY A 21 -4.54 78.72 11.13
C GLY A 21 -4.94 79.97 10.36
N ILE A 22 -6.13 79.99 9.73
CA ILE A 22 -6.63 81.18 9.02
C ILE A 22 -7.35 82.11 10.00
N PRO A 23 -6.89 83.38 10.14
CA PRO A 23 -7.50 84.30 11.08
C PRO A 23 -8.93 84.70 10.66
N PRO A 24 -9.84 84.99 11.60
CA PRO A 24 -11.23 85.35 11.31
C PRO A 24 -11.38 86.67 10.52
N GLU A 25 -10.30 87.44 10.42
CA GLU A 25 -10.17 88.72 9.71
C GLU A 25 -9.73 88.56 8.23
N ALA A 26 -9.31 87.35 7.80
CA ALA A 26 -8.85 87.08 6.43
C ALA A 26 -9.92 87.40 5.37
N SER A 27 -9.52 87.73 4.14
CA SER A 27 -10.48 88.02 3.07
C SER A 27 -11.37 86.82 2.72
N ALA A 28 -12.50 87.09 2.05
CA ALA A 28 -13.37 86.03 1.54
C ALA A 28 -12.61 85.14 0.53
N ASP A 29 -11.79 85.75 -0.33
CA ASP A 29 -11.01 85.07 -1.36
C ASP A 29 -9.94 84.16 -0.76
N GLU A 30 -9.23 84.59 0.29
CA GLU A 30 -8.26 83.74 1.01
C GLU A 30 -8.94 82.51 1.65
N ARG A 31 -10.11 82.71 2.28
CA ARG A 31 -10.91 81.62 2.86
C ARG A 31 -11.41 80.66 1.80
N GLN A 32 -11.94 81.16 0.67
CA GLN A 32 -12.37 80.32 -0.44
C GLN A 32 -11.20 79.58 -1.11
N CYS A 33 -10.06 80.23 -1.33
CA CYS A 33 -8.88 79.59 -1.91
C CYS A 33 -8.33 78.48 -1.01
N HIS A 34 -8.43 78.62 0.32
CA HIS A 34 -8.08 77.55 1.25
C HIS A 34 -9.09 76.42 1.24
N LEU A 35 -10.39 76.71 1.36
CA LEU A 35 -11.44 75.68 1.29
C LEU A 35 -11.41 74.90 -0.03
N TRP A 36 -11.10 75.55 -1.15
CA TRP A 36 -10.99 74.89 -2.45
C TRP A 36 -9.74 74.02 -2.56
N ARG A 37 -8.59 74.47 -2.04
CA ARG A 37 -7.39 73.62 -1.88
C ARG A 37 -7.66 72.43 -0.96
N LEU A 38 -8.39 72.64 0.12
CA LEU A 38 -8.72 71.58 1.08
C LEU A 38 -9.75 70.59 0.52
N LEU A 39 -10.76 71.05 -0.23
CA LEU A 39 -11.67 70.19 -0.98
C LEU A 39 -10.88 69.31 -1.95
N ARG A 40 -10.08 69.93 -2.83
CA ARG A 40 -9.32 69.22 -3.85
C ARG A 40 -8.32 68.22 -3.25
N ASN A 41 -7.60 68.58 -2.20
CA ASN A 41 -6.72 67.64 -1.50
C ASN A 41 -7.50 66.45 -0.91
N ASN A 42 -8.75 66.64 -0.45
CA ASN A 42 -9.59 65.53 0.02
C ASN A 42 -10.15 64.70 -1.15
N GLU A 43 -10.44 65.30 -2.30
CA GLU A 43 -10.84 64.58 -3.53
C GLU A 43 -9.67 63.74 -4.08
N ASP A 44 -8.47 64.31 -4.15
CA ASP A 44 -7.24 63.61 -4.56
C ASP A 44 -6.89 62.47 -3.58
N ASN A 45 -7.02 62.70 -2.26
CA ASN A 45 -6.84 61.67 -1.23
C ASN A 45 -7.90 60.56 -1.31
N LEU A 46 -9.18 60.91 -1.55
CA LEU A 46 -10.26 59.95 -1.69
C LEU A 46 -10.09 59.10 -2.94
N ALA A 47 -9.67 59.69 -4.06
CA ALA A 47 -9.33 58.96 -5.28
C ALA A 47 -8.18 57.97 -5.05
N SER A 48 -7.13 58.40 -4.35
CA SER A 48 -5.99 57.54 -3.97
C SER A 48 -6.44 56.37 -3.08
N ALA A 49 -7.18 56.63 -2.00
CA ALA A 49 -7.70 55.58 -1.12
C ALA A 49 -8.70 54.64 -1.83
N THR A 50 -9.42 55.12 -2.84
CA THR A 50 -10.30 54.28 -3.67
C THR A 50 -9.50 53.38 -4.62
N GLN A 51 -8.39 53.88 -5.18
CA GLN A 51 -7.46 53.07 -5.97
C GLN A 51 -6.74 52.02 -5.11
N GLU A 52 -6.31 52.38 -3.90
CA GLU A 52 -5.73 51.43 -2.93
C GLU A 52 -6.73 50.33 -2.55
N LEU A 53 -7.99 50.68 -2.26
CA LEU A 53 -9.06 49.70 -2.03
C LEU A 53 -9.38 48.84 -3.25
N GLN A 54 -9.21 49.36 -4.47
CA GLN A 54 -9.39 48.56 -5.68
C GLN A 54 -8.21 47.61 -5.90
N ALA A 55 -6.98 48.08 -5.74
CA ALA A 55 -5.78 47.24 -5.82
C ALA A 55 -5.80 46.10 -4.79
N LEU A 56 -6.23 46.38 -3.54
CA LEU A 56 -6.41 45.36 -2.50
C LEU A 56 -7.49 44.32 -2.87
N ARG A 57 -8.58 44.72 -3.53
CA ARG A 57 -9.60 43.79 -4.03
C ARG A 57 -9.11 42.96 -5.21
N GLU A 58 -8.32 43.54 -6.11
CA GLU A 58 -7.71 42.84 -7.23
C GLU A 58 -6.66 41.84 -6.73
N GLN A 59 -5.86 42.21 -5.73
CA GLN A 59 -4.94 41.31 -5.02
C GLN A 59 -5.70 40.16 -4.32
N GLN A 60 -6.73 40.46 -3.53
CA GLN A 60 -7.57 39.45 -2.88
C GLN A 60 -8.21 38.50 -3.91
N ALA A 61 -8.60 39.01 -5.08
CA ALA A 61 -9.17 38.20 -6.16
C ALA A 61 -8.12 37.35 -6.92
N SER A 62 -6.83 37.67 -6.85
CA SER A 62 -5.75 36.74 -7.25
C SER A 62 -5.45 35.71 -6.17
N GLU A 63 -5.33 36.12 -4.90
CA GLU A 63 -5.08 35.22 -3.76
C GLU A 63 -6.18 34.16 -3.64
N MET A 64 -7.46 34.54 -3.81
CA MET A 64 -8.58 33.59 -3.85
C MET A 64 -8.46 32.58 -4.99
N LYS A 65 -7.97 32.97 -6.17
CA LYS A 65 -7.78 32.05 -7.31
C LYS A 65 -6.61 31.10 -7.11
N GLU A 66 -5.55 31.55 -6.44
CA GLU A 66 -4.45 30.68 -6.03
C GLU A 66 -4.95 29.65 -5.00
N VAL A 67 -5.76 30.08 -4.02
CA VAL A 67 -6.42 29.16 -3.06
C VAL A 67 -7.38 28.18 -3.77
N GLU A 68 -8.19 28.64 -4.72
CA GLU A 68 -9.05 27.78 -5.55
C GLU A 68 -8.22 26.74 -6.31
N SER A 69 -7.11 27.14 -6.93
CA SER A 69 -6.17 26.24 -7.63
C SER A 69 -5.51 25.23 -6.69
N TYR A 70 -5.14 25.62 -5.46
CA TYR A 70 -4.60 24.69 -4.46
C TYR A 70 -5.67 23.71 -3.96
N VAL A 71 -6.91 24.15 -3.76
CA VAL A 71 -8.03 23.29 -3.37
C VAL A 71 -8.39 22.30 -4.49
N GLU A 72 -8.34 22.72 -5.75
CA GLU A 72 -8.56 21.85 -6.90
C GLU A 72 -7.43 20.81 -7.06
N HIS A 73 -6.16 21.21 -6.89
CA HIS A 73 -5.05 20.26 -6.85
C HIS A 73 -5.18 19.25 -5.69
N ILE A 74 -5.54 19.70 -4.48
CA ILE A 74 -5.79 18.81 -3.33
C ILE A 74 -6.94 17.84 -3.61
N ARG A 75 -8.02 18.29 -4.28
CA ARG A 75 -9.11 17.40 -4.70
C ARG A 75 -8.61 16.33 -5.65
N ASN A 76 -7.85 16.69 -6.69
CA ASN A 76 -7.32 15.73 -7.65
C ASN A 76 -6.41 14.69 -6.97
N MET A 77 -5.52 15.12 -6.06
CA MET A 77 -4.68 14.20 -5.26
C MET A 77 -5.50 13.27 -4.35
N LEU A 78 -6.68 13.68 -3.89
CA LEU A 78 -7.60 12.82 -3.13
C LEU A 78 -8.33 11.83 -4.04
N GLU A 79 -8.80 12.26 -5.21
CA GLU A 79 -9.45 11.40 -6.21
C GLU A 79 -8.49 10.33 -6.77
N GLU A 80 -7.24 10.69 -7.06
CA GLU A 80 -6.16 9.74 -7.41
C GLU A 80 -5.93 8.71 -6.29
N ARG A 81 -5.83 9.16 -5.03
CA ARG A 81 -5.67 8.28 -3.87
C ARG A 81 -6.88 7.36 -3.67
N GLU A 82 -8.09 7.82 -3.91
CA GLU A 82 -9.31 7.00 -3.82
C GLU A 82 -9.37 5.97 -4.95
N CYS A 83 -8.96 6.32 -6.17
CA CYS A 83 -8.83 5.39 -7.28
C CYS A 83 -7.80 4.28 -7.00
N LEU A 84 -6.60 4.64 -6.52
CA LEU A 84 -5.56 3.69 -6.11
C LEU A 84 -6.03 2.80 -4.94
N THR A 85 -6.82 3.34 -4.00
CA THR A 85 -7.40 2.56 -2.90
C THR A 85 -8.39 1.53 -3.45
N ALA A 86 -9.28 1.92 -4.38
CA ALA A 86 -10.22 1.01 -5.04
C ALA A 86 -9.54 -0.02 -5.96
N GLU A 87 -8.33 0.26 -6.46
CA GLU A 87 -7.48 -0.72 -7.16
C GLU A 87 -6.93 -1.76 -6.17
N TYR A 88 -6.30 -1.32 -5.07
CA TYR A 88 -5.82 -2.24 -4.05
C TYR A 88 -6.94 -3.07 -3.40
N GLU A 89 -8.16 -2.54 -3.27
CA GLU A 89 -9.31 -3.32 -2.80
C GLU A 89 -9.72 -4.41 -3.80
N ARG A 90 -9.81 -4.09 -5.10
CA ARG A 90 -10.08 -5.07 -6.17
C ARG A 90 -9.00 -6.15 -6.26
N ASP A 91 -7.73 -5.79 -6.19
CA ASP A 91 -6.62 -6.74 -6.21
C ASP A 91 -6.66 -7.67 -4.97
N ASN A 92 -7.02 -7.14 -3.79
CA ASN A 92 -7.24 -7.95 -2.60
C ASN A 92 -8.44 -8.89 -2.73
N GLU A 93 -9.53 -8.47 -3.38
CA GLU A 93 -10.67 -9.34 -3.66
C GLU A 93 -10.34 -10.45 -4.67
N GLN A 94 -9.60 -10.13 -5.74
CA GLN A 94 -9.10 -11.14 -6.68
C GLN A 94 -8.16 -12.13 -6.00
N LEU A 95 -7.18 -11.67 -5.22
CA LEU A 95 -6.26 -12.55 -4.49
C LEU A 95 -6.99 -13.43 -3.45
N ARG A 96 -8.09 -12.94 -2.84
CA ARG A 96 -8.95 -13.78 -1.98
C ARG A 96 -9.67 -14.85 -2.79
N ALA A 97 -10.24 -14.51 -3.94
CA ALA A 97 -10.92 -15.46 -4.83
C ALA A 97 -9.95 -16.53 -5.38
N GLU A 98 -8.73 -16.14 -5.77
CA GLU A 98 -7.66 -17.07 -6.19
C GLU A 98 -7.24 -18.00 -5.04
N LEU A 99 -7.09 -17.47 -3.82
CA LEU A 99 -6.80 -18.30 -2.63
C LEU A 99 -7.94 -19.25 -2.27
N GLU A 100 -9.21 -18.87 -2.47
CA GLU A 100 -10.36 -19.77 -2.30
C GLU A 100 -10.41 -20.84 -3.41
N GLN A 101 -10.10 -20.48 -4.66
CA GLN A 101 -10.00 -21.43 -5.76
C GLN A 101 -8.88 -22.45 -5.52
N ILE A 102 -7.70 -22.01 -5.06
CA ILE A 102 -6.56 -22.89 -4.73
C ILE A 102 -6.92 -23.82 -3.57
N LYS A 103 -7.57 -23.32 -2.50
CA LYS A 103 -8.08 -24.18 -1.41
C LYS A 103 -9.07 -25.22 -1.92
N HIS A 104 -10.02 -24.83 -2.78
CA HIS A 104 -11.00 -25.77 -3.31
C HIS A 104 -10.36 -26.84 -4.20
N GLN A 105 -9.35 -26.48 -5.02
CA GLN A 105 -8.55 -27.44 -5.78
C GLN A 105 -7.78 -28.40 -4.85
N GLN A 106 -7.16 -27.90 -3.78
CA GLN A 106 -6.47 -28.72 -2.79
C GLN A 106 -7.43 -29.65 -2.03
N GLU A 107 -8.64 -29.20 -1.68
CA GLU A 107 -9.67 -30.05 -1.09
C GLU A 107 -10.15 -31.14 -2.03
N CYS A 108 -10.27 -30.87 -3.33
CA CYS A 108 -10.63 -31.88 -4.33
C CYS A 108 -9.51 -32.91 -4.50
N GLN A 109 -8.26 -32.46 -4.65
CA GLN A 109 -7.09 -33.34 -4.71
C GLN A 109 -6.91 -34.18 -3.43
N TYR A 110 -7.19 -33.61 -2.26
CA TYR A 110 -7.16 -34.35 -1.00
C TYR A 110 -8.25 -35.44 -0.93
N LYS A 111 -9.45 -35.17 -1.44
CA LYS A 111 -10.53 -36.18 -1.56
C LYS A 111 -10.18 -37.26 -2.59
N GLU A 112 -9.62 -36.91 -3.74
CA GLU A 112 -9.14 -37.87 -4.73
C GLU A 112 -8.05 -38.80 -4.16
N VAL A 113 -7.09 -38.25 -3.40
CA VAL A 113 -6.04 -39.04 -2.71
C VAL A 113 -6.64 -39.90 -1.59
N MET A 114 -7.61 -39.38 -0.83
CA MET A 114 -8.34 -40.12 0.20
C MET A 114 -9.08 -41.33 -0.40
N GLU A 115 -9.84 -41.12 -1.48
CA GLU A 115 -10.57 -42.17 -2.20
C GLU A 115 -9.63 -43.22 -2.83
N MET A 116 -8.47 -42.82 -3.38
CA MET A 116 -7.46 -43.76 -3.88
C MET A 116 -6.84 -44.60 -2.76
N LEU A 117 -6.52 -43.98 -1.61
CA LEU A 117 -5.98 -44.70 -0.44
C LEU A 117 -7.02 -45.66 0.15
N GLU A 118 -8.30 -45.31 0.19
CA GLU A 118 -9.37 -46.22 0.61
C GLU A 118 -9.54 -47.40 -0.37
N GLN A 119 -9.47 -47.17 -1.68
CA GLN A 119 -9.58 -48.21 -2.71
C GLN A 119 -8.44 -49.24 -2.66
N GLU A 120 -7.20 -48.80 -2.39
CA GLU A 120 -6.04 -49.68 -2.20
C GLU A 120 -5.98 -50.31 -0.78
N GLY A 121 -7.01 -50.12 0.06
CA GLY A 121 -7.10 -50.68 1.41
C GLY A 121 -6.27 -49.96 2.47
N LEU A 122 -5.67 -48.82 2.14
CA LEU A 122 -4.87 -47.96 3.03
C LEU A 122 -5.72 -46.89 3.75
N ALA A 123 -6.98 -47.22 4.05
CA ALA A 123 -7.94 -46.33 4.69
C ALA A 123 -7.44 -45.77 6.05
N GLU A 124 -6.54 -46.46 6.74
CA GLU A 124 -5.97 -46.01 8.03
C GLU A 124 -5.09 -44.75 7.92
N ILE A 125 -4.50 -44.47 6.74
CA ILE A 125 -3.71 -43.24 6.48
C ILE A 125 -4.44 -42.19 5.63
N SER A 126 -5.67 -42.49 5.19
CA SER A 126 -6.50 -41.62 4.33
C SER A 126 -6.72 -40.22 4.90
N ASN A 127 -6.80 -40.11 6.23
CA ASN A 127 -7.03 -38.88 6.99
C ASN A 127 -5.76 -38.29 7.64
N SER A 128 -4.58 -38.87 7.38
CA SER A 128 -3.29 -38.33 7.83
C SER A 128 -2.86 -37.11 7.01
N SER A 129 -1.80 -36.41 7.45
CA SER A 129 -1.19 -35.37 6.61
C SER A 129 -0.54 -35.99 5.37
N SER A 130 -0.42 -35.22 4.28
CA SER A 130 0.25 -35.68 3.05
C SER A 130 1.71 -36.09 3.28
N SER A 131 2.39 -35.46 4.26
CA SER A 131 3.71 -35.87 4.73
C SER A 131 3.74 -37.26 5.37
N GLU A 132 2.72 -37.61 6.17
CA GLU A 132 2.62 -38.93 6.80
C GLU A 132 2.19 -40.01 5.80
N GLN A 133 1.28 -39.68 4.88
CA GLN A 133 0.89 -40.55 3.76
C GLN A 133 2.11 -40.91 2.89
N VAL A 134 2.91 -39.91 2.49
CA VAL A 134 4.14 -40.14 1.72
C VAL A 134 5.17 -40.94 2.54
N ALA A 135 5.33 -40.67 3.84
CA ALA A 135 6.23 -41.43 4.70
C ALA A 135 5.81 -42.92 4.80
N TYR A 136 4.52 -43.19 4.98
CA TYR A 136 3.98 -44.55 5.04
C TYR A 136 4.18 -45.30 3.71
N LEU A 137 3.82 -44.67 2.57
CA LEU A 137 3.99 -45.25 1.25
C LEU A 137 5.46 -45.52 0.89
N LEU A 138 6.39 -44.68 1.37
CA LEU A 138 7.83 -44.92 1.21
C LEU A 138 8.31 -46.13 2.05
N VAL A 139 7.79 -46.30 3.27
CA VAL A 139 8.11 -47.47 4.11
C VAL A 139 7.54 -48.76 3.49
N GLU A 140 6.26 -48.77 3.11
CA GLU A 140 5.65 -49.93 2.41
C GLU A 140 6.45 -50.30 1.16
N ARG A 141 6.79 -49.33 0.31
CA ARG A 141 7.62 -49.54 -0.89
C ARG A 141 8.96 -50.21 -0.57
N VAL A 142 9.63 -49.83 0.53
CA VAL A 142 10.87 -50.50 0.96
C VAL A 142 10.61 -51.93 1.38
N THR A 143 9.61 -52.20 2.24
CA THR A 143 9.34 -53.59 2.67
C THR A 143 8.86 -54.50 1.53
N LEU A 144 8.16 -53.94 0.53
CA LEU A 144 7.77 -54.67 -0.68
C LEU A 144 8.98 -55.00 -1.55
N LEU A 145 9.94 -54.08 -1.71
CA LEU A 145 11.20 -54.35 -2.40
C LEU A 145 12.02 -55.44 -1.68
N GLU A 146 12.16 -55.35 -0.35
CA GLU A 146 12.83 -56.39 0.46
C GLU A 146 12.19 -57.78 0.30
N ARG A 147 10.86 -57.84 0.28
CA ARG A 147 10.10 -59.09 0.03
C ARG A 147 10.32 -59.63 -1.39
N LEU A 148 10.43 -58.74 -2.38
CA LEU A 148 10.63 -59.09 -3.80
C LEU A 148 12.05 -59.63 -4.03
N GLU A 149 13.09 -58.94 -3.55
CA GLU A 149 14.46 -59.47 -3.57
C GLU A 149 14.59 -60.81 -2.80
N ALA A 150 13.83 -60.96 -1.70
CA ALA A 150 13.77 -62.20 -0.93
C ALA A 150 12.94 -63.32 -1.61
N ALA A 151 12.26 -63.02 -2.71
CA ALA A 151 11.64 -64.00 -3.61
C ALA A 151 12.60 -64.35 -4.76
N GLU A 152 13.26 -63.35 -5.37
CA GLU A 152 14.29 -63.54 -6.41
C GLU A 152 15.43 -64.45 -5.92
N ARG A 153 15.98 -64.18 -4.72
CA ARG A 153 17.01 -65.02 -4.09
C ARG A 153 16.57 -66.47 -3.85
N LYS A 154 15.26 -66.74 -3.73
CA LYS A 154 14.72 -68.11 -3.65
C LYS A 154 14.62 -68.76 -5.02
N LEU A 155 14.26 -67.99 -6.05
CA LEU A 155 14.19 -68.44 -7.44
C LEU A 155 15.59 -68.78 -7.99
N ASP A 156 16.61 -67.97 -7.70
CA ASP A 156 18.00 -68.24 -8.07
C ASP A 156 18.52 -69.56 -7.48
N THR A 157 18.25 -69.80 -6.19
CA THR A 157 18.66 -71.05 -5.51
C THR A 157 17.93 -72.29 -6.03
N GLN A 158 16.67 -72.17 -6.49
CA GLN A 158 15.98 -73.24 -7.19
C GLN A 158 16.57 -73.48 -8.59
N THR A 159 16.88 -72.41 -9.33
CA THR A 159 17.44 -72.48 -10.69
C THR A 159 18.82 -73.15 -10.70
N LEU A 160 19.70 -72.81 -9.76
CA LEU A 160 20.99 -73.49 -9.54
C LEU A 160 20.85 -74.99 -9.30
N THR A 161 19.75 -75.42 -8.66
CA THR A 161 19.46 -76.84 -8.38
C THR A 161 18.88 -77.56 -9.60
N GLY A 162 18.17 -76.86 -10.50
CA GLY A 162 17.68 -77.38 -11.77
C GLY A 162 18.80 -77.63 -12.78
N ASN A 163 19.66 -76.62 -12.99
CA ASN A 163 20.72 -76.64 -14.00
C ASN A 163 21.69 -77.83 -13.85
N LEU A 164 22.03 -78.21 -12.61
CA LEU A 164 22.86 -79.39 -12.30
C LEU A 164 22.25 -80.72 -12.76
N ARG A 165 20.93 -80.77 -12.95
CA ARG A 165 20.20 -81.97 -13.38
C ARG A 165 19.99 -82.03 -14.89
N GLU A 166 19.85 -80.87 -15.53
CA GLU A 166 19.79 -80.76 -16.99
C GLU A 166 21.13 -81.08 -17.67
N VAL A 167 22.26 -80.61 -17.11
CA VAL A 167 23.59 -80.92 -17.65
C VAL A 167 23.83 -82.43 -17.74
N HIS A 168 23.45 -83.20 -16.71
CA HIS A 168 23.68 -84.64 -16.70
C HIS A 168 22.78 -85.40 -17.71
N LEU A 169 21.54 -84.94 -17.89
CA LEU A 169 20.65 -85.45 -18.95
C LEU A 169 21.14 -85.09 -20.36
N GLN A 170 21.74 -83.92 -20.53
CA GLN A 170 22.34 -83.51 -21.81
C GLN A 170 23.57 -84.37 -22.16
N GLU A 171 24.43 -84.68 -21.19
CA GLU A 171 25.56 -85.61 -21.36
C GLU A 171 25.10 -87.01 -21.82
N GLU A 172 24.02 -87.56 -21.25
CA GLU A 172 23.44 -88.83 -21.69
C GLU A 172 22.88 -88.76 -23.13
N LEU A 173 22.15 -87.69 -23.45
CA LEU A 173 21.54 -87.50 -24.77
C LEU A 173 22.57 -87.31 -25.88
N ASP A 174 23.66 -86.58 -25.63
CA ASP A 174 24.74 -86.40 -26.61
C ASP A 174 25.55 -87.69 -26.82
N HIS A 175 25.66 -88.56 -25.81
CA HIS A 175 26.25 -89.90 -25.96
C HIS A 175 25.41 -90.82 -26.87
N ILE A 176 24.09 -90.76 -26.74
CA ILE A 176 23.13 -91.48 -27.60
C ILE A 176 23.15 -90.92 -29.04
N ARG A 177 23.25 -89.60 -29.19
CA ARG A 177 23.41 -88.96 -30.51
C ARG A 177 24.69 -89.42 -31.21
N HIS A 178 25.83 -89.44 -30.51
CA HIS A 178 27.12 -89.77 -31.11
C HIS A 178 27.16 -91.23 -31.61
N THR A 179 26.58 -92.17 -30.86
CA THR A 179 26.48 -93.58 -31.28
C THR A 179 25.57 -93.76 -32.50
N LEU A 180 24.41 -93.11 -32.54
CA LEU A 180 23.51 -93.15 -33.72
C LEU A 180 24.15 -92.51 -34.97
N GLU A 181 24.92 -91.43 -34.82
CA GLU A 181 25.64 -90.81 -35.94
C GLU A 181 26.81 -91.68 -36.47
N GLU A 182 27.39 -92.53 -35.60
CA GLU A 182 28.42 -93.51 -35.97
C GLU A 182 27.83 -94.75 -36.66
N GLU A 183 26.72 -95.31 -36.17
CA GLU A 183 25.99 -96.38 -36.86
C GLU A 183 25.54 -95.93 -38.27
N LEU A 184 24.98 -94.72 -38.37
CA LEU A 184 24.57 -94.14 -39.64
C LEU A 184 25.75 -93.84 -40.58
N ARG A 185 26.95 -93.58 -40.04
CA ARG A 185 28.20 -93.52 -40.82
C ARG A 185 28.57 -94.89 -41.38
N GLN A 186 28.64 -95.92 -40.53
CA GLN A 186 28.98 -97.28 -40.94
C GLN A 186 28.01 -97.82 -42.00
N GLN A 187 26.71 -97.56 -41.84
CA GLN A 187 25.69 -97.96 -42.81
C GLN A 187 25.87 -97.27 -44.18
N LYS A 188 26.28 -95.99 -44.21
CA LYS A 188 26.61 -95.25 -45.45
C LYS A 188 27.91 -95.73 -46.09
N GLU A 189 28.94 -96.04 -45.30
CA GLU A 189 30.21 -96.60 -45.75
C GLU A 189 29.99 -97.97 -46.44
N MET A 190 29.21 -98.84 -45.81
CA MET A 190 28.83 -100.16 -46.33
C MET A 190 27.99 -100.06 -47.62
N MET A 191 27.08 -99.07 -47.69
CA MET A 191 26.31 -98.78 -48.90
C MET A 191 27.19 -98.27 -50.05
N ARG A 192 28.23 -97.47 -49.75
CA ARG A 192 29.21 -97.00 -50.75
C ARG A 192 30.05 -98.14 -51.31
N LEU A 193 30.60 -99.00 -50.45
CA LEU A 193 31.38 -100.19 -50.86
C LEU A 193 30.55 -101.15 -51.73
N THR A 194 29.27 -101.34 -51.39
CA THR A 194 28.34 -102.13 -52.20
C THR A 194 28.09 -101.51 -53.59
N LYS A 195 28.05 -100.17 -53.68
CA LYS A 195 27.86 -99.43 -54.93
C LYS A 195 29.10 -99.45 -55.83
N GLU A 196 30.30 -99.33 -55.25
CA GLU A 196 31.59 -99.40 -55.96
C GLU A 196 31.89 -100.82 -56.50
N SER A 197 31.30 -101.87 -55.91
CA SER A 197 31.39 -103.25 -56.38
C SER A 197 30.70 -103.51 -57.73
N MET A 198 29.68 -102.72 -58.10
CA MET A 198 28.76 -103.02 -59.20
C MET A 198 29.07 -102.30 -60.54
N SER A 199 30.16 -101.53 -60.63
CA SER A 199 30.45 -100.69 -61.81
C SER A 199 31.89 -100.75 -62.32
N LYS A 200 32.35 -101.94 -62.73
CA LYS A 200 33.52 -102.13 -63.63
C LYS A 200 33.07 -102.72 -64.97
N GLY A 201 32.71 -101.86 -65.94
CA GLY A 201 31.92 -102.27 -67.11
C GLY A 201 32.18 -101.58 -68.46
N LYS A 202 33.27 -100.82 -68.62
CA LYS A 202 33.71 -100.08 -69.83
C LYS A 202 32.85 -98.91 -70.32
N GLU A 203 33.53 -97.91 -70.88
CA GLU A 203 32.96 -96.73 -71.55
C GLU A 203 32.77 -96.96 -73.06
N SER A 204 31.91 -96.15 -73.72
CA SER A 204 32.35 -95.18 -74.75
C SER A 204 31.21 -94.59 -75.60
N THR A 205 31.44 -93.36 -76.08
CA THR A 205 30.80 -92.70 -77.24
C THR A 205 29.40 -92.07 -77.08
N ASP A 206 29.15 -91.08 -77.95
CA ASP A 206 28.08 -90.06 -77.90
C ASP A 206 26.71 -90.44 -78.51
N GLN A 207 25.71 -89.60 -78.16
CA GLN A 207 24.45 -89.30 -78.87
C GLN A 207 23.29 -90.32 -78.90
N SER A 208 22.22 -89.98 -78.15
CA SER A 208 20.81 -90.39 -78.35
C SER A 208 20.47 -91.88 -78.06
N PRO A 209 19.22 -92.40 -78.24
CA PRO A 209 17.93 -91.73 -78.50
C PRO A 209 16.71 -92.27 -77.68
N TRP A 210 15.95 -91.41 -76.99
CA TRP A 210 14.64 -91.80 -76.42
C TRP A 210 13.50 -90.78 -76.62
N ARG A 211 13.37 -90.23 -77.84
CA ARG A 211 12.04 -89.84 -78.35
C ARG A 211 11.36 -91.10 -78.91
N LYS A 212 10.04 -91.22 -78.67
CA LYS A 212 9.14 -92.35 -78.99
C LYS A 212 9.27 -93.57 -78.06
N LEU A 213 8.33 -93.72 -77.12
CA LEU A 213 7.66 -95.02 -76.97
C LEU A 213 6.22 -94.94 -76.39
N PHE A 214 5.87 -93.90 -75.62
CA PHE A 214 4.51 -93.74 -75.10
C PHE A 214 3.78 -92.54 -75.71
N GLY A 215 2.81 -92.86 -76.57
CA GLY A 215 1.80 -91.93 -77.08
C GLY A 215 0.40 -92.45 -76.74
N VAL A 216 -0.49 -91.50 -76.42
CA VAL A 216 -1.96 -91.58 -76.36
C VAL A 216 -2.59 -92.98 -76.40
N HIS A 217 -3.24 -93.38 -75.30
CA HIS A 217 -4.44 -94.22 -75.33
C HIS A 217 -5.50 -93.69 -74.33
N LYS A 218 -6.77 -93.98 -74.62
CA LYS A 218 -7.94 -93.37 -73.95
C LYS A 218 -8.20 -93.94 -72.56
N ALA A 219 -8.62 -93.07 -71.63
CA ALA A 219 -9.37 -93.44 -70.44
C ALA A 219 -10.50 -92.42 -70.18
N THR A 220 -11.61 -92.54 -70.92
CA THR A 220 -12.86 -91.82 -70.60
C THR A 220 -13.69 -92.66 -69.64
N LYS A 221 -14.43 -92.00 -68.73
CA LYS A 221 -15.28 -92.56 -67.63
C LYS A 221 -14.53 -92.90 -66.33
N MET A 222 -14.50 -91.94 -65.41
CA MET A 222 -15.19 -92.06 -64.12
C MET A 222 -15.60 -90.66 -63.67
N ALA A 223 -16.87 -90.32 -63.88
CA ALA A 223 -17.44 -89.02 -63.54
C ALA A 223 -18.91 -89.20 -63.13
N GLN A 224 -19.13 -89.60 -61.88
CA GLN A 224 -20.43 -89.66 -61.21
C GLN A 224 -20.19 -89.76 -59.70
N SER A 225 -20.86 -88.89 -58.92
CA SER A 225 -20.52 -88.48 -57.55
C SER A 225 -19.13 -87.77 -57.44
N LEU A 226 -18.95 -86.69 -56.68
CA LEU A 226 -19.88 -85.91 -55.84
C LEU A 226 -20.11 -84.49 -56.44
N PRO A 227 -21.35 -83.99 -56.53
CA PRO A 227 -21.60 -82.58 -56.83
C PRO A 227 -22.49 -81.90 -55.77
N LEU A 228 -21.88 -81.20 -54.79
CA LEU A 228 -22.59 -80.13 -54.05
C LEU A 228 -21.65 -79.12 -53.34
N ALA A 229 -20.64 -79.59 -52.59
CA ALA A 229 -19.84 -78.75 -51.69
C ALA A 229 -19.13 -77.57 -52.38
N GLN A 230 -18.27 -77.85 -53.37
CA GLN A 230 -17.43 -76.84 -54.04
C GLN A 230 -18.20 -75.72 -54.74
N SER A 231 -19.47 -75.94 -55.12
CA SER A 231 -20.30 -74.89 -55.69
C SER A 231 -20.81 -73.91 -54.63
N VAL A 232 -21.01 -74.37 -53.40
CA VAL A 232 -21.42 -73.53 -52.26
C VAL A 232 -20.20 -72.76 -51.75
N GLU A 233 -19.04 -73.41 -51.63
CA GLU A 233 -17.77 -72.77 -51.24
C GLU A 233 -17.39 -71.63 -52.21
N LEU A 234 -17.49 -71.87 -53.53
CA LEU A 234 -17.21 -70.84 -54.55
C LEU A 234 -18.23 -69.69 -54.58
N GLU A 235 -19.48 -69.91 -54.16
CA GLU A 235 -20.44 -68.80 -54.01
C GLU A 235 -20.27 -68.06 -52.68
N GLN A 236 -19.96 -68.75 -51.59
CA GLN A 236 -19.58 -68.13 -50.31
C GLN A 236 -18.37 -67.22 -50.49
N GLU A 237 -17.27 -67.71 -51.07
CA GLU A 237 -16.07 -66.91 -51.35
C GLU A 237 -16.38 -65.70 -52.24
N ARG A 238 -17.27 -65.84 -53.23
CA ARG A 238 -17.73 -64.71 -54.07
C ARG A 238 -18.58 -63.70 -53.29
N THR A 239 -19.37 -64.12 -52.31
CA THR A 239 -20.11 -63.18 -51.44
C THR A 239 -19.22 -62.51 -50.42
N GLU A 240 -18.17 -63.18 -49.95
CA GLU A 240 -17.18 -62.65 -49.01
C GLU A 240 -16.24 -61.65 -49.67
N ARG A 241 -15.68 -61.97 -50.85
CA ARG A 241 -14.94 -61.01 -51.67
C ARG A 241 -15.78 -59.74 -51.93
N LYS A 242 -17.06 -59.89 -52.27
CA LYS A 242 -17.99 -58.75 -52.44
C LYS A 242 -18.33 -57.99 -51.15
N LYS A 243 -18.15 -58.57 -49.96
CA LYS A 243 -18.21 -57.82 -48.69
C LYS A 243 -16.93 -57.03 -48.51
N LEU A 244 -15.78 -57.71 -48.55
CA LEU A 244 -14.44 -57.13 -48.41
C LEU A 244 -14.16 -56.01 -49.42
N GLU A 245 -14.67 -56.10 -50.64
CA GLU A 245 -14.64 -55.03 -51.65
C GLU A 245 -15.38 -53.77 -51.17
N ARG A 246 -16.59 -53.91 -50.63
CA ARG A 246 -17.35 -52.77 -50.05
C ARG A 246 -16.72 -52.25 -48.77
N ASP A 247 -16.21 -53.13 -47.91
CA ASP A 247 -15.54 -52.75 -46.66
C ASP A 247 -14.26 -51.94 -46.97
N LEU A 248 -13.55 -52.28 -48.06
CA LEU A 248 -12.42 -51.50 -48.60
C LEU A 248 -12.86 -50.17 -49.24
N GLU A 249 -13.94 -50.16 -50.02
CA GLU A 249 -14.51 -48.92 -50.58
C GLU A 249 -14.95 -47.97 -49.47
N GLU A 250 -15.65 -48.45 -48.45
CA GLU A 250 -16.07 -47.64 -47.30
C GLU A 250 -14.87 -47.17 -46.47
N ALA A 251 -13.89 -48.03 -46.21
CA ALA A 251 -12.64 -47.63 -45.56
C ALA A 251 -11.89 -46.55 -46.36
N SER A 252 -11.89 -46.64 -47.70
CA SER A 252 -11.30 -45.64 -48.60
C SER A 252 -12.07 -44.31 -48.56
N CYS A 253 -13.40 -44.34 -48.51
CA CYS A 253 -14.23 -43.14 -48.31
C CYS A 253 -13.97 -42.49 -46.95
N ARG A 254 -13.98 -43.27 -45.85
CA ARG A 254 -13.69 -42.79 -44.49
C ARG A 254 -12.28 -42.19 -44.39
N LEU A 255 -11.28 -42.83 -44.99
CA LEU A 255 -9.91 -42.30 -45.07
C LEU A 255 -9.83 -41.01 -45.90
N THR A 256 -10.62 -40.90 -46.97
CA THR A 256 -10.69 -39.69 -47.79
C THR A 256 -11.32 -38.52 -47.03
N MET A 257 -12.37 -38.78 -46.24
CA MET A 257 -12.98 -37.79 -45.34
C MET A 257 -12.00 -37.36 -44.24
N ALA A 258 -11.33 -38.29 -43.57
CA ALA A 258 -10.30 -37.97 -42.58
C ALA A 258 -9.17 -37.12 -43.19
N HIS A 259 -8.73 -37.43 -44.42
CA HIS A 259 -7.76 -36.60 -45.15
C HIS A 259 -8.32 -35.24 -45.62
N GLN A 260 -9.63 -35.00 -45.63
CA GLN A 260 -10.22 -33.67 -45.86
C GLN A 260 -10.32 -32.89 -44.53
N GLU A 261 -10.76 -33.55 -43.46
CA GLU A 261 -10.89 -32.99 -42.12
C GLU A 261 -9.53 -32.60 -41.51
N ILE A 262 -8.50 -33.44 -41.66
CA ILE A 262 -7.11 -33.09 -41.30
C ILE A 262 -6.61 -31.85 -42.07
N ARG A 263 -7.04 -31.65 -43.32
CA ARG A 263 -6.70 -30.45 -44.09
C ARG A 263 -7.45 -29.23 -43.56
N HIS A 264 -8.76 -29.32 -43.32
CA HIS A 264 -9.56 -28.26 -42.73
C HIS A 264 -8.96 -27.78 -41.40
N LEU A 265 -8.66 -28.71 -40.49
CA LEU A 265 -8.03 -28.43 -39.20
C LEU A 265 -6.61 -27.86 -39.36
N THR A 266 -5.86 -28.23 -40.40
CA THR A 266 -4.55 -27.62 -40.71
C THR A 266 -4.70 -26.19 -41.20
N ASP A 267 -5.64 -25.93 -42.10
CA ASP A 267 -5.93 -24.61 -42.64
C ASP A 267 -6.47 -23.67 -41.54
N GLU A 268 -7.33 -24.17 -40.64
CA GLU A 268 -7.79 -23.45 -39.43
C GLU A 268 -6.66 -23.17 -38.45
N LEU A 269 -5.78 -24.15 -38.16
CA LEU A 269 -4.61 -23.93 -37.31
C LEU A 269 -3.63 -22.91 -37.91
N ASP A 270 -3.45 -22.90 -39.23
CA ASP A 270 -2.62 -21.91 -39.91
C ASP A 270 -3.31 -20.55 -40.09
N LEU A 271 -4.65 -20.46 -40.01
CA LEU A 271 -5.38 -19.20 -39.85
C LEU A 271 -5.26 -18.67 -38.42
N ALA A 272 -5.44 -19.53 -37.41
CA ALA A 272 -5.27 -19.19 -35.99
C ALA A 272 -3.84 -18.71 -35.70
N ARG A 273 -2.81 -19.37 -36.27
CA ARG A 273 -1.41 -18.90 -36.20
C ARG A 273 -1.19 -17.54 -36.87
N LYS A 274 -1.86 -17.25 -37.99
CA LYS A 274 -1.78 -15.94 -38.65
C LYS A 274 -2.44 -14.85 -37.80
N ALA A 275 -3.57 -15.15 -37.15
CA ALA A 275 -4.19 -14.25 -36.18
C ALA A 275 -3.33 -14.03 -34.92
N GLN A 276 -2.76 -15.11 -34.37
CA GLN A 276 -1.85 -15.04 -33.21
C GLN A 276 -0.58 -14.24 -33.53
N ASN A 277 0.00 -14.41 -34.72
CA ASN A 277 1.13 -13.60 -35.18
C ASN A 277 0.75 -12.13 -35.42
N ALA A 278 -0.52 -11.83 -35.76
CA ALA A 278 -1.01 -10.47 -35.90
C ALA A 278 -1.20 -9.75 -34.55
N CYS A 279 -1.57 -10.47 -33.48
CA CYS A 279 -1.56 -9.96 -32.09
C CYS A 279 -0.19 -10.10 -31.40
N GLY A 280 0.84 -10.54 -32.12
CA GLY A 280 2.21 -10.65 -31.63
C GLY A 280 2.83 -9.34 -31.11
N PRO A 281 2.58 -8.17 -31.75
CA PRO A 281 3.06 -6.88 -31.25
C PRO A 281 2.44 -6.51 -29.91
N ASP A 282 1.12 -6.67 -29.77
CA ASP A 282 0.37 -6.22 -28.58
C ASP A 282 0.71 -7.05 -27.34
N LEU A 283 1.02 -8.34 -27.53
CA LEU A 283 1.53 -9.22 -26.48
C LEU A 283 3.01 -8.99 -26.14
N GLN A 284 3.76 -8.25 -26.97
CA GLN A 284 5.13 -7.86 -26.71
C GLN A 284 5.23 -6.46 -26.09
N THR A 285 4.40 -5.50 -26.49
CA THR A 285 4.28 -4.20 -25.82
C THR A 285 3.80 -4.38 -24.39
N THR A 286 2.68 -5.08 -24.17
CA THR A 286 2.21 -5.41 -22.80
C THR A 286 3.23 -6.23 -22.01
N GLY A 287 4.01 -7.10 -22.68
CA GLY A 287 5.12 -7.84 -22.05
C GLY A 287 6.28 -6.95 -21.59
N VAL A 288 6.60 -5.90 -22.36
CA VAL A 288 7.62 -4.89 -22.02
C VAL A 288 7.11 -3.90 -20.98
N GLU A 289 5.86 -3.44 -21.08
CA GLU A 289 5.19 -2.60 -20.08
C GLU A 289 5.15 -3.30 -18.72
N VAL A 290 4.76 -4.58 -18.67
CA VAL A 290 4.80 -5.39 -17.45
C VAL A 290 6.23 -5.62 -16.94
N ALA A 291 7.25 -5.58 -17.80
CA ALA A 291 8.65 -5.65 -17.36
C ALA A 291 9.15 -4.31 -16.79
N LEU A 292 8.78 -3.18 -17.40
CA LEU A 292 9.07 -1.83 -16.93
C LEU A 292 8.36 -1.56 -15.60
N LEU A 293 7.06 -1.81 -15.50
CA LEU A 293 6.29 -1.70 -14.25
C LEU A 293 6.86 -2.59 -13.14
N LYS A 294 7.37 -3.78 -13.46
CA LYS A 294 8.08 -4.62 -12.46
C LYS A 294 9.41 -4.02 -12.01
N GLN A 295 10.16 -3.39 -12.91
CA GLN A 295 11.40 -2.70 -12.57
C GLN A 295 11.12 -1.44 -11.73
N GLU A 296 10.11 -0.66 -12.09
CA GLU A 296 9.67 0.55 -11.40
C GLU A 296 9.11 0.24 -10.01
N VAL A 297 8.26 -0.81 -9.88
CA VAL A 297 7.82 -1.34 -8.58
C VAL A 297 8.98 -1.86 -7.72
N GLU A 298 10.04 -2.42 -8.31
CA GLU A 298 11.22 -2.87 -7.57
C GLU A 298 12.14 -1.70 -7.17
N GLN A 299 12.19 -0.62 -7.96
CA GLN A 299 12.84 0.63 -7.61
C GLN A 299 12.09 1.35 -6.48
N LEU A 300 10.75 1.44 -6.56
CA LEU A 300 9.89 1.98 -5.52
C LEU A 300 10.07 1.21 -4.20
N LYS A 301 10.04 -0.14 -4.21
CA LYS A 301 10.37 -0.94 -3.01
C LYS A 301 11.75 -0.64 -2.43
N GLN A 302 12.75 -0.37 -3.26
CA GLN A 302 14.10 -0.02 -2.78
C GLN A 302 14.12 1.39 -2.16
N CYS A 303 13.42 2.35 -2.75
CA CYS A 303 13.20 3.67 -2.15
C CYS A 303 12.45 3.55 -0.82
N ASP A 304 11.27 2.93 -0.80
CA ASP A 304 10.45 2.69 0.40
C ASP A 304 11.24 1.97 1.50
N MET A 305 12.01 0.93 1.17
CA MET A 305 12.84 0.21 2.13
C MET A 305 13.92 1.13 2.74
N VAL A 306 14.52 2.02 1.95
CA VAL A 306 15.50 3.00 2.41
C VAL A 306 14.85 4.11 3.24
N GLU A 307 13.67 4.61 2.85
CA GLU A 307 12.88 5.60 3.59
C GLU A 307 12.42 5.04 4.95
N LEU A 308 11.87 3.83 4.94
CA LEU A 308 11.40 3.11 6.13
C LEU A 308 12.58 2.72 7.04
N GLN A 309 13.77 2.47 6.49
CA GLN A 309 15.01 2.32 7.27
C GLN A 309 15.46 3.64 7.91
N LYS A 310 15.46 4.77 7.18
CA LYS A 310 15.71 6.11 7.76
C LYS A 310 14.71 6.42 8.89
N ALA A 311 13.44 6.09 8.69
CA ALA A 311 12.36 6.31 9.67
C ALA A 311 12.51 5.41 10.92
N LYS A 312 12.95 4.14 10.75
CA LYS A 312 13.35 3.27 11.86
C LYS A 312 14.50 3.87 12.65
N GLU A 313 15.59 4.26 11.99
CA GLU A 313 16.74 4.87 12.67
C GLU A 313 16.38 6.19 13.36
N HIS A 314 15.48 6.99 12.79
CA HIS A 314 14.99 8.21 13.44
C HIS A 314 14.16 7.88 14.70
N ASN A 315 13.24 6.93 14.62
CA ASN A 315 12.47 6.46 15.78
C ASN A 315 13.37 5.82 16.85
N GLU A 316 14.39 5.03 16.48
CA GLU A 316 15.36 4.47 17.43
C GLU A 316 16.14 5.56 18.17
N ARG A 317 16.55 6.63 17.47
CA ARG A 317 17.19 7.81 18.07
C ARG A 317 16.22 8.50 19.03
N LEU A 318 15.00 8.79 18.61
CA LEU A 318 13.95 9.36 19.47
C LEU A 318 13.67 8.49 20.69
N ASP A 319 13.63 7.16 20.56
CA ASP A 319 13.46 6.24 21.67
C ASP A 319 14.65 6.24 22.63
N THR A 320 15.90 6.45 22.16
CA THR A 320 17.05 6.65 23.06
C THR A 320 16.94 7.96 23.83
N GLU A 321 16.48 9.04 23.20
CA GLU A 321 16.27 10.34 23.85
C GLU A 321 15.10 10.29 24.84
N ILE A 322 13.96 9.70 24.47
CA ILE A 322 12.81 9.44 25.35
C ILE A 322 13.21 8.56 26.54
N ARG A 323 14.09 7.55 26.36
CA ARG A 323 14.66 6.78 27.48
C ARG A 323 15.52 7.67 28.38
N ALA A 324 16.47 8.43 27.82
CA ALA A 324 17.34 9.33 28.58
C ALA A 324 16.56 10.41 29.34
N LEU A 325 15.51 10.98 28.75
CA LEU A 325 14.58 11.92 29.38
C LEU A 325 13.77 11.25 30.51
N ARG A 326 13.25 10.03 30.30
CA ARG A 326 12.56 9.25 31.34
C ARG A 326 13.49 8.93 32.51
N ASP A 327 14.76 8.61 32.27
CA ASP A 327 15.76 8.41 33.32
C ASP A 327 16.16 9.73 34.02
N ARG A 328 16.25 10.84 33.28
CA ARG A 328 16.50 12.15 33.88
C ARG A 328 15.34 12.59 34.77
N VAL A 329 14.10 12.36 34.36
CA VAL A 329 12.89 12.59 35.19
C VAL A 329 12.90 11.67 36.42
N ARG A 330 13.25 10.38 36.28
CA ARG A 330 13.41 9.47 37.44
C ARG A 330 14.46 9.98 38.44
N SER A 331 15.59 10.50 37.97
CA SER A 331 16.62 11.14 38.81
C SER A 331 16.02 12.33 39.56
N LEU A 332 15.42 13.28 38.84
CA LEU A 332 14.84 14.51 39.39
C LEU A 332 13.70 14.23 40.37
N ASP A 333 12.85 13.23 40.14
CA ASP A 333 11.83 12.82 41.11
C ASP A 333 12.43 12.11 42.34
N SER A 334 13.58 11.46 42.22
CA SER A 334 14.31 10.90 43.38
C SER A 334 14.96 12.01 44.22
N GLU A 335 15.55 13.02 43.56
CA GLU A 335 16.11 14.23 44.16
C GLU A 335 15.00 15.06 44.85
N ARG A 336 13.85 15.22 44.19
CA ARG A 336 12.65 15.83 44.76
C ARG A 336 12.13 15.06 45.97
N LYS A 337 12.14 13.72 45.96
CA LYS A 337 11.72 12.90 47.10
C LYS A 337 12.70 12.96 48.28
N THR A 338 14.01 13.11 48.07
CA THR A 338 14.96 13.35 49.17
C THR A 338 14.87 14.77 49.71
N LEU A 339 14.68 15.78 48.85
CA LEU A 339 14.39 17.16 49.26
C LEU A 339 13.10 17.26 50.08
N LEU A 340 12.00 16.63 49.64
CA LEU A 340 10.74 16.60 50.39
C LEU A 340 10.90 15.91 51.75
N LYS A 341 11.61 14.77 51.83
CA LYS A 341 11.93 14.12 53.11
C LYS A 341 12.75 15.00 54.04
N MET A 342 13.71 15.77 53.52
CA MET A 342 14.44 16.76 54.34
C MET A 342 13.51 17.87 54.83
N ILE A 343 12.61 18.39 53.98
CA ILE A 343 11.63 19.42 54.36
C ILE A 343 10.63 18.89 55.41
N GLU A 344 10.21 17.63 55.34
CA GLU A 344 9.39 16.99 56.39
C GLU A 344 10.18 16.87 57.70
N ASN A 345 11.44 16.39 57.65
CA ASN A 345 12.30 16.32 58.83
C ASN A 345 12.50 17.71 59.49
N PHE A 346 12.63 18.78 58.70
CA PHE A 346 12.75 20.16 59.21
C PHE A 346 11.44 20.75 59.75
N LYS A 347 10.26 20.16 59.47
CA LYS A 347 8.96 20.65 59.96
C LYS A 347 8.60 20.19 61.37
N ILE A 348 9.44 19.37 62.02
CA ILE A 348 9.10 18.72 63.31
C ILE A 348 9.45 19.57 64.55
N TYR A 349 10.20 20.69 64.42
CA TYR A 349 10.57 21.56 65.55
C TYR A 349 10.25 23.06 65.34
N PRO A 350 9.27 23.63 66.09
CA PRO A 350 8.96 25.07 66.06
C PRO A 350 9.49 25.89 67.27
N ASN A 351 9.58 27.21 67.07
CA ASN A 351 9.72 28.32 68.04
C ASN A 351 11.04 28.54 68.84
N SER A 352 11.79 29.59 68.46
CA SER A 352 12.27 30.74 69.30
C SER A 352 13.41 31.50 68.58
N GLY A 353 13.71 32.80 68.82
CA GLY A 353 12.97 33.83 69.55
C GLY A 353 13.81 35.08 69.90
N GLY A 354 13.68 36.20 69.15
CA GLY A 354 14.34 37.50 69.43
C GLY A 354 15.85 37.57 69.10
N LYS A 355 16.61 38.67 69.35
CA LYS A 355 16.30 40.11 69.50
C LYS A 355 17.61 40.95 69.65
N SER A 356 17.87 41.94 68.78
CA SER A 356 18.65 43.20 69.02
C SER A 356 20.14 43.18 69.53
N ALA A 357 20.80 44.36 69.51
CA ALA A 357 22.15 44.73 70.03
C ALA A 357 23.34 44.45 69.06
N THR A 358 24.03 45.45 68.46
CA THR A 358 25.15 46.32 68.97
C THR A 358 26.50 45.57 69.16
N ASP A 359 27.71 46.11 68.94
CA ASP A 359 28.16 47.52 68.86
C ASP A 359 29.59 47.72 68.24
N HIS A 360 30.05 48.98 68.19
CA HIS A 360 31.46 49.49 68.23
C HIS A 360 32.55 49.18 67.14
N GLU A 361 33.01 50.28 66.53
CA GLU A 361 34.41 50.75 66.35
C GLU A 361 35.43 50.19 65.33
N SER A 362 36.34 51.11 64.96
CA SER A 362 37.51 50.97 64.07
C SER A 362 38.72 51.65 64.75
N PRO A 363 39.94 51.09 64.62
CA PRO A 363 41.05 51.95 64.18
C PRO A 363 42.06 51.27 63.22
N GLN A 364 42.91 52.10 62.59
CA GLN A 364 43.98 51.70 61.66
C GLN A 364 45.35 51.58 62.34
N SER A 365 46.17 50.58 61.96
CA SER A 365 47.66 50.65 61.76
C SER A 365 48.23 49.21 61.62
N VAL A 366 48.78 48.75 60.48
CA VAL A 366 50.08 49.08 59.84
C VAL A 366 51.31 48.45 60.54
N GLN A 367 51.97 47.50 59.83
CA GLN A 367 53.37 47.00 60.00
C GLN A 367 53.74 46.16 61.27
N VAL A 368 54.71 45.22 61.25
CA VAL A 368 55.32 44.37 60.18
C VAL A 368 56.09 43.18 60.82
N ASP A 369 56.38 42.12 60.05
CA ASP A 369 57.29 40.97 60.28
C ASP A 369 57.15 40.06 61.54
N GLY A 370 57.26 38.74 61.32
CA GLY A 370 57.14 37.73 62.40
C GLY A 370 57.26 36.24 61.98
N ASN A 371 58.17 35.92 61.05
CA ASN A 371 58.41 34.58 60.45
C ASN A 371 58.22 33.33 61.34
N ALA A 372 57.22 32.49 61.04
CA ALA A 372 57.25 31.03 61.26
C ALA A 372 56.19 30.27 60.42
N ASN A 373 56.63 29.35 59.56
CA ASN A 373 55.84 28.29 58.91
C ASN A 373 55.98 26.97 59.72
N PRO A 374 55.20 25.87 59.49
CA PRO A 374 54.14 25.66 58.48
C PRO A 374 52.84 24.98 58.97
N SER A 375 51.66 25.34 58.41
CA SER A 375 50.50 24.43 58.17
C SER A 375 49.29 25.12 57.51
N GLU A 376 49.41 25.61 56.26
CA GLU A 376 48.27 26.27 55.60
C GLU A 376 48.13 26.01 54.08
N LEU A 377 48.73 24.92 53.57
CA LEU A 377 48.66 24.54 52.15
C LEU A 377 47.43 23.68 51.77
N SER A 378 46.59 23.30 52.73
CA SER A 378 45.38 22.49 52.50
C SER A 378 44.07 23.29 52.51
N ALA A 379 44.05 24.50 53.08
CA ALA A 379 42.83 25.29 53.22
C ALA A 379 42.44 26.06 51.93
N THR A 380 43.43 26.62 51.23
CA THR A 380 43.20 27.54 50.11
C THR A 380 42.57 26.87 48.89
N LEU A 381 43.07 25.69 48.51
CA LEU A 381 42.56 24.93 47.35
C LEU A 381 41.08 24.54 47.52
N LEU A 382 40.67 24.14 48.73
CA LEU A 382 39.29 23.74 49.00
C LEU A 382 38.29 24.90 48.95
N ASN A 383 38.73 26.13 49.18
CA ASN A 383 37.88 27.31 48.99
C ASN A 383 37.73 27.67 47.51
N ASP A 384 38.82 27.69 46.73
CA ASP A 384 38.74 28.00 45.29
C ASP A 384 37.90 26.97 44.51
N GLU A 385 38.02 25.68 44.81
CA GLU A 385 37.16 24.64 44.23
C GLU A 385 35.69 24.85 44.61
N LYS A 386 35.41 25.16 45.87
CA LYS A 386 34.04 25.37 46.37
C LYS A 386 33.40 26.62 45.78
N ASP A 387 34.16 27.70 45.58
CA ASP A 387 33.69 28.95 44.98
C ASP A 387 33.48 28.83 43.46
N GLN A 388 34.32 28.04 42.78
CA GLN A 388 34.10 27.65 41.38
C GLN A 388 32.89 26.73 41.22
N LEU A 389 32.70 25.75 42.11
CA LEU A 389 31.50 24.92 42.15
C LEU A 389 30.25 25.76 42.42
N HIS A 390 30.30 26.75 43.33
CA HIS A 390 29.15 27.60 43.60
C HIS A 390 28.77 28.47 42.39
N LYS A 391 29.77 29.03 41.69
CA LYS A 391 29.58 29.78 40.43
C LYS A 391 29.07 28.88 39.30
N ARG A 392 29.47 27.61 39.26
CA ARG A 392 28.99 26.61 38.28
C ARG A 392 27.54 26.21 38.56
N CYS A 393 27.21 25.92 39.82
CA CYS A 393 25.84 25.63 40.26
C CYS A 393 24.89 26.83 40.07
N GLN A 394 25.37 28.05 40.29
CA GLN A 394 24.60 29.27 40.04
C GLN A 394 24.28 29.42 38.53
N ARG A 395 25.29 29.34 37.65
CA ARG A 395 25.06 29.36 36.19
C ARG A 395 24.15 28.23 35.74
N GLU A 396 24.32 27.03 36.30
CA GLU A 396 23.42 25.91 36.02
C GLU A 396 21.98 26.15 36.50
N SER A 397 21.77 26.92 37.57
CA SER A 397 20.43 27.37 37.98
C SER A 397 19.89 28.39 36.99
N GLU A 398 20.67 29.42 36.67
CA GLU A 398 20.30 30.47 35.72
C GLU A 398 19.97 29.90 34.32
N ASP A 399 20.73 28.90 33.85
CA ASP A 399 20.45 28.12 32.64
C ASP A 399 19.17 27.29 32.75
N LYS A 400 18.90 26.66 33.90
CA LYS A 400 17.65 25.92 34.15
C LYS A 400 16.46 26.87 34.20
N ASP A 401 16.60 28.04 34.81
CA ASP A 401 15.57 29.08 34.90
C ASP A 401 15.33 29.76 33.54
N CYS A 402 16.35 29.88 32.68
CA CYS A 402 16.19 30.23 31.27
C CYS A 402 15.39 29.17 30.51
N ARG A 403 15.78 27.89 30.62
CA ARG A 403 15.07 26.77 29.97
C ARG A 403 13.63 26.59 30.46
N LEU A 404 13.38 26.82 31.75
CA LEU A 404 12.02 26.82 32.31
C LEU A 404 11.19 27.95 31.70
N ARG A 405 11.70 29.18 31.62
CA ARG A 405 11.01 30.29 30.95
C ARG A 405 10.84 30.08 29.44
N GLU A 406 11.70 29.30 28.79
CA GLU A 406 11.49 28.88 27.39
C GLU A 406 10.41 27.79 27.27
N LEU A 407 10.37 26.82 28.19
CA LEU A 407 9.32 25.80 28.24
C LEU A 407 7.96 26.39 28.62
N GLU A 408 7.91 27.37 29.52
CA GLU A 408 6.69 28.14 29.84
C GLU A 408 6.18 28.90 28.62
N ARG A 409 7.06 29.58 27.86
CA ARG A 409 6.68 30.23 26.60
C ARG A 409 6.23 29.24 25.53
N ARG A 410 6.86 28.07 25.42
CA ARG A 410 6.42 27.01 24.49
C ARG A 410 5.07 26.45 24.90
N LEU A 411 4.84 26.23 26.19
CA LEU A 411 3.55 25.79 26.73
C LEU A 411 2.46 26.85 26.48
N GLN A 412 2.74 28.13 26.71
CA GLN A 412 1.83 29.23 26.39
C GLN A 412 1.54 29.32 24.88
N LYS A 413 2.56 29.16 24.02
CA LYS A 413 2.36 29.14 22.57
C LYS A 413 1.51 27.94 22.14
N GLN A 414 1.73 26.76 22.71
CA GLN A 414 0.90 25.58 22.44
C GLN A 414 -0.53 25.72 23.00
N GLN A 415 -0.70 26.41 24.13
CA GLN A 415 -2.02 26.76 24.67
C GLN A 415 -2.76 27.72 23.72
N GLN A 416 -2.08 28.75 23.21
CA GLN A 416 -2.64 29.67 22.21
C GLN A 416 -2.94 28.96 20.88
N GLU A 417 -2.06 28.09 20.40
CA GLU A 417 -2.30 27.25 19.22
C GLU A 417 -3.50 26.31 19.42
N HIS A 418 -3.71 25.78 20.63
CA HIS A 418 -4.89 25.00 20.96
C HIS A 418 -6.16 25.86 21.11
N GLU A 419 -6.06 27.06 21.66
CA GLU A 419 -7.17 28.03 21.77
C GLU A 419 -7.62 28.48 20.37
N GLU A 420 -6.71 28.89 19.49
CA GLU A 420 -7.03 29.21 18.10
C GLU A 420 -7.58 28.00 17.31
N LEU A 421 -7.16 26.77 17.64
CA LEU A 421 -7.73 25.56 17.04
C LEU A 421 -9.13 25.24 17.57
N VAL A 422 -9.45 25.59 18.81
CA VAL A 422 -10.82 25.51 19.34
C VAL A 422 -11.68 26.59 18.68
N GLU A 423 -11.22 27.83 18.60
CA GLU A 423 -11.94 28.93 17.91
C GLU A 423 -12.23 28.57 16.44
N ARG A 424 -11.23 28.06 15.69
CA ARG A 424 -11.45 27.58 14.30
C ARG A 424 -12.41 26.39 14.21
N ASN A 425 -12.45 25.50 15.21
CA ASN A 425 -13.43 24.41 15.23
C ASN A 425 -14.85 24.93 15.54
N GLU A 426 -15.00 25.90 16.44
CA GLU A 426 -16.28 26.57 16.72
C GLU A 426 -16.77 27.37 15.49
N GLU A 427 -15.88 28.05 14.76
CA GLU A 427 -16.17 28.67 13.46
C GLU A 427 -16.61 27.64 12.41
N LEU A 428 -15.93 26.50 12.31
CA LEU A 428 -16.30 25.42 11.38
C LEU A 428 -17.64 24.76 11.76
N GLU A 429 -17.92 24.54 13.04
CA GLU A 429 -19.23 24.07 13.51
C GLU A 429 -20.34 25.09 13.23
N ALA A 430 -20.07 26.39 13.40
CA ALA A 430 -21.01 27.46 13.04
C ALA A 430 -21.26 27.51 11.52
N LEU A 431 -20.23 27.41 10.69
CA LEU A 431 -20.34 27.38 9.23
C LEU A 431 -21.06 26.12 8.73
N LEU A 432 -20.82 24.95 9.34
CA LEU A 432 -21.59 23.73 9.07
C LEU A 432 -23.05 23.86 9.49
N GLY A 433 -23.33 24.51 10.63
CA GLY A 433 -24.68 24.85 11.07
C GLY A 433 -25.39 25.79 10.11
N GLU A 434 -24.72 26.85 9.64
CA GLU A 434 -25.23 27.74 8.61
C GLU A 434 -25.48 27.02 7.28
N ALA A 435 -24.57 26.15 6.84
CA ALA A 435 -24.73 25.37 5.61
C ALA A 435 -25.91 24.39 5.72
N GLN A 436 -26.09 23.71 6.85
CA GLN A 436 -27.26 22.86 7.10
C GLN A 436 -28.57 23.65 7.15
N ASN A 437 -28.56 24.86 7.74
CA ASN A 437 -29.72 25.75 7.79
C ASN A 437 -30.08 26.28 6.39
N LYS A 438 -29.11 26.78 5.61
CA LYS A 438 -29.33 27.22 4.22
C LYS A 438 -29.85 26.08 3.36
N ALA A 439 -29.22 24.89 3.42
CA ALA A 439 -29.70 23.70 2.73
C ALA A 439 -31.05 23.19 3.24
N LYS A 440 -31.54 23.63 4.41
CA LYS A 440 -32.89 23.33 4.93
C LYS A 440 -33.90 24.38 4.48
N GLU A 441 -33.54 25.65 4.49
CA GLU A 441 -34.31 26.77 3.94
C GLU A 441 -34.52 26.60 2.42
N GLU A 442 -33.51 26.17 1.68
CA GLU A 442 -33.61 25.79 0.26
C GLU A 442 -34.58 24.62 0.04
N ARG A 443 -34.52 23.58 0.90
CA ARG A 443 -35.48 22.46 0.86
C ARG A 443 -36.90 22.90 1.18
N GLU A 444 -37.11 23.77 2.17
CA GLU A 444 -38.42 24.33 2.52
C GLU A 444 -38.93 25.30 1.44
N CYS A 445 -38.05 26.05 0.77
CA CYS A 445 -38.39 26.86 -0.40
C CYS A 445 -38.80 25.97 -1.57
N HIS A 446 -38.02 24.94 -1.90
CA HIS A 446 -38.38 23.99 -2.95
C HIS A 446 -39.64 23.18 -2.61
N GLU A 447 -39.90 22.84 -1.34
CA GLU A 447 -41.16 22.26 -0.91
C GLU A 447 -42.31 23.26 -1.14
N CYS A 448 -42.17 24.53 -0.76
CA CYS A 448 -43.15 25.59 -1.05
C CYS A 448 -43.35 25.83 -2.56
N GLU A 449 -42.31 25.69 -3.38
CA GLU A 449 -42.36 25.78 -4.84
C GLU A 449 -43.04 24.55 -5.46
N MET A 450 -42.72 23.34 -5.01
CA MET A 450 -43.39 22.10 -5.43
C MET A 450 -44.85 22.15 -5.04
N ASP A 451 -45.17 22.65 -3.86
CA ASP A 451 -46.54 22.82 -3.37
C ASP A 451 -47.29 23.92 -4.18
N SER A 452 -46.57 24.97 -4.60
CA SER A 452 -47.07 26.01 -5.53
C SER A 452 -47.30 25.45 -6.94
N LEU A 453 -46.43 24.57 -7.43
CA LEU A 453 -46.56 23.88 -8.70
C LEU A 453 -47.67 22.82 -8.65
N GLN A 454 -47.80 22.05 -7.57
CA GLN A 454 -48.91 21.12 -7.35
C GLN A 454 -50.25 21.86 -7.27
N ARG A 455 -50.31 23.01 -6.58
CA ARG A 455 -51.50 23.88 -6.59
C ARG A 455 -51.80 24.45 -7.98
N LYS A 456 -50.78 24.83 -8.77
CA LYS A 456 -50.94 25.26 -10.17
C LYS A 456 -51.41 24.12 -11.07
N ILE A 457 -50.82 22.92 -10.97
CA ILE A 457 -51.21 21.72 -11.71
C ILE A 457 -52.65 21.36 -11.37
N LYS A 458 -53.02 21.30 -10.08
CA LYS A 458 -54.38 21.02 -9.63
C LYS A 458 -55.39 22.08 -10.08
N ASN A 459 -54.99 23.36 -10.16
CA ASN A 459 -55.80 24.40 -10.78
C ASN A 459 -55.90 24.25 -12.30
N ILE A 460 -54.83 23.85 -13.00
CA ILE A 460 -54.84 23.60 -14.45
C ILE A 460 -55.67 22.35 -14.79
N GLU A 461 -55.63 21.31 -13.96
CA GLU A 461 -56.51 20.14 -14.02
C GLU A 461 -57.96 20.53 -13.75
N ALA A 462 -58.23 21.36 -12.73
CA ALA A 462 -59.56 21.90 -12.49
C ALA A 462 -60.04 22.79 -13.65
N GLU A 463 -59.15 23.58 -14.26
CA GLU A 463 -59.44 24.39 -15.45
C GLU A 463 -59.65 23.52 -16.70
N LEU A 464 -58.94 22.41 -16.87
CA LEU A 464 -59.15 21.47 -17.98
C LEU A 464 -60.47 20.70 -17.82
N ASN A 465 -60.81 20.30 -16.59
CA ASN A 465 -62.11 19.74 -16.24
C ASN A 465 -63.25 20.78 -16.36
N ALA A 466 -62.96 22.08 -16.13
CA ALA A 466 -63.91 23.16 -16.36
C ALA A 466 -64.05 23.52 -17.85
N LYS A 467 -62.95 23.55 -18.62
CA LYS A 467 -62.93 23.85 -20.06
C LYS A 467 -63.59 22.74 -20.88
N SER A 468 -63.42 21.48 -20.49
CA SER A 468 -64.21 20.36 -21.04
C SER A 468 -65.70 20.41 -20.63
N ALA A 469 -66.07 21.22 -19.63
CA ALA A 469 -67.45 21.54 -19.30
C ALA A 469 -67.95 22.89 -19.87
N TYR A 470 -67.12 23.63 -20.63
CA TYR A 470 -67.43 24.98 -21.12
C TYR A 470 -67.20 25.19 -22.64
N GLU A 471 -67.62 24.22 -23.47
CA GLU A 471 -67.99 24.51 -24.86
C GLU A 471 -69.28 25.39 -24.93
N LYS A 472 -69.20 26.66 -24.49
CA LYS A 472 -70.17 27.74 -24.78
C LYS A 472 -69.74 29.12 -24.24
N GLY A 473 -69.71 30.10 -25.15
CA GLY A 473 -69.98 31.52 -24.82
C GLY A 473 -68.75 32.45 -24.77
N PRO A 474 -68.91 33.77 -25.07
CA PRO A 474 -67.76 34.60 -25.47
C PRO A 474 -67.54 35.94 -24.69
N VAL A 475 -66.26 36.35 -24.67
CA VAL A 475 -65.70 37.71 -24.92
C VAL A 475 -66.50 38.98 -24.51
N GLU A 476 -65.87 39.87 -23.70
CA GLU A 476 -65.82 41.37 -23.74
C GLU A 476 -65.33 41.95 -22.37
N LYS A 477 -64.89 43.22 -22.16
CA LYS A 477 -64.04 44.21 -22.89
C LYS A 477 -63.73 45.44 -21.97
N CYS A 478 -62.94 46.42 -22.45
CA CYS A 478 -62.72 47.79 -21.89
C CYS A 478 -61.79 47.84 -20.64
N ASP A 479 -60.67 48.60 -20.51
CA ASP A 479 -60.15 49.92 -20.98
C ASP A 479 -60.41 51.10 -20.02
N GLN A 480 -59.34 51.64 -19.36
CA GLN A 480 -59.03 53.08 -19.20
C GLN A 480 -57.90 53.38 -18.18
N THR A 481 -56.77 53.93 -18.66
CA THR A 481 -55.92 54.99 -18.05
C THR A 481 -54.77 55.30 -19.02
N LYS A 482 -54.47 56.58 -19.33
CA LYS A 482 -53.63 56.91 -20.51
C LYS A 482 -52.52 57.96 -20.39
N GLU A 483 -52.29 58.58 -19.22
CA GLU A 483 -51.28 59.65 -19.09
C GLU A 483 -50.13 59.33 -18.12
N THR A 484 -50.37 58.53 -17.07
CA THR A 484 -49.28 57.74 -16.44
C THR A 484 -48.72 56.69 -17.41
N ALA A 485 -49.47 56.38 -18.48
CA ALA A 485 -49.21 55.28 -19.37
C ALA A 485 -47.97 55.44 -20.24
N SER A 486 -47.41 56.64 -20.49
CA SER A 486 -46.26 56.75 -21.41
C SER A 486 -44.93 56.33 -20.77
N GLU A 487 -44.65 56.74 -19.53
CA GLU A 487 -43.45 56.33 -18.80
C GLU A 487 -43.58 54.89 -18.28
N LEU A 488 -44.79 54.51 -17.81
CA LEU A 488 -45.09 53.11 -17.54
C LEU A 488 -45.07 52.27 -18.82
N GLN A 489 -45.43 52.76 -20.01
CA GLN A 489 -45.21 52.02 -21.26
C GLN A 489 -43.73 51.90 -21.58
N GLY A 490 -42.87 52.87 -21.26
CA GLY A 490 -41.42 52.68 -21.35
C GLY A 490 -40.96 51.48 -20.52
N ALA A 491 -41.18 51.54 -19.21
CA ALA A 491 -40.76 50.48 -18.28
C ALA A 491 -41.49 49.13 -18.50
N ILE A 492 -42.76 49.15 -18.93
CA ILE A 492 -43.51 47.94 -19.28
C ILE A 492 -43.06 47.40 -20.63
N GLN A 493 -42.70 48.22 -21.62
CA GLN A 493 -42.21 47.75 -22.92
C GLN A 493 -40.80 47.16 -22.79
N GLU A 494 -39.91 47.78 -22.00
CA GLU A 494 -38.59 47.21 -21.68
C GLU A 494 -38.71 45.91 -20.87
N ARG A 495 -39.64 45.86 -19.91
CA ARG A 495 -39.93 44.64 -19.17
C ARG A 495 -40.62 43.58 -20.04
N LEU A 496 -41.41 43.97 -21.03
CA LEU A 496 -42.00 43.07 -22.03
C LEU A 496 -40.92 42.53 -22.96
N THR A 497 -40.04 43.36 -23.53
CA THR A 497 -38.96 42.85 -24.40
C THR A 497 -37.97 41.98 -23.63
N PHE A 498 -37.69 42.26 -22.35
CA PHE A 498 -36.93 41.37 -21.48
C PHE A 498 -37.66 40.03 -21.22
N LEU A 499 -38.97 40.06 -20.96
CA LEU A 499 -39.78 38.85 -20.78
C LEU A 499 -39.99 38.08 -22.09
N GLU A 500 -40.05 38.75 -23.24
CA GLU A 500 -40.10 38.16 -24.58
C GLU A 500 -38.77 37.53 -24.95
N GLY A 501 -37.64 38.15 -24.59
CA GLY A 501 -36.30 37.59 -24.68
C GLY A 501 -36.17 36.32 -23.83
N ARG A 502 -36.48 36.39 -22.53
CA ARG A 502 -36.50 35.21 -21.65
C ARG A 502 -37.50 34.14 -22.10
N LEU A 503 -38.62 34.50 -22.72
CA LEU A 503 -39.58 33.56 -23.29
C LEU A 503 -39.09 32.97 -24.62
N ALA A 504 -38.25 33.66 -25.39
CA ALA A 504 -37.57 33.11 -26.56
C ALA A 504 -36.49 32.12 -26.12
N GLU A 505 -35.64 32.51 -25.16
CA GLU A 505 -34.68 31.61 -24.49
C GLU A 505 -35.38 30.36 -23.94
N GLU A 506 -36.46 30.51 -23.18
CA GLU A 506 -37.22 29.37 -22.61
C GLU A 506 -37.89 28.52 -23.70
N LYS A 507 -38.27 29.09 -24.85
CA LYS A 507 -38.76 28.32 -26.01
C LYS A 507 -37.62 27.57 -26.70
N ASP A 508 -36.43 28.15 -26.78
CA ASP A 508 -35.28 27.53 -27.44
C ASP A 508 -34.65 26.44 -26.55
N TRP A 509 -34.61 26.64 -25.22
CA TRP A 509 -34.35 25.58 -24.23
C TRP A 509 -35.39 24.45 -24.32
N ARG A 510 -36.68 24.76 -24.47
CA ARG A 510 -37.71 23.71 -24.70
C ARG A 510 -37.48 22.93 -25.99
N LYS A 511 -37.16 23.59 -27.11
CA LYS A 511 -36.82 22.91 -28.37
C LYS A 511 -35.58 22.04 -28.22
N GLN A 512 -34.55 22.53 -27.54
CA GLN A 512 -33.32 21.78 -27.29
C GLN A 512 -33.62 20.53 -26.45
N LEU A 513 -34.35 20.67 -25.34
CA LEU A 513 -34.80 19.54 -24.52
C LEU A 513 -35.72 18.56 -25.28
N GLU A 514 -36.54 19.03 -26.22
CA GLU A 514 -37.38 18.19 -27.08
C GLU A 514 -36.51 17.40 -28.10
N VAL A 515 -35.48 18.04 -28.67
CA VAL A 515 -34.48 17.37 -29.53
C VAL A 515 -33.69 16.35 -28.73
N ASP A 516 -33.18 16.70 -27.55
CA ASP A 516 -32.38 15.82 -26.70
C ASP A 516 -33.21 14.64 -26.17
N LEU A 517 -34.48 14.87 -25.83
CA LEU A 517 -35.44 13.81 -25.50
C LEU A 517 -35.68 12.87 -26.69
N VAL A 518 -35.82 13.40 -27.91
CA VAL A 518 -35.93 12.57 -29.12
C VAL A 518 -34.64 11.78 -29.38
N VAL A 519 -33.47 12.40 -29.20
CA VAL A 519 -32.17 11.71 -29.32
C VAL A 519 -32.09 10.56 -28.31
N ALA A 520 -32.37 10.81 -27.03
CA ALA A 520 -32.39 9.80 -25.97
C ALA A 520 -33.42 8.69 -26.22
N GLN A 521 -34.60 9.01 -26.75
CA GLN A 521 -35.57 8.00 -27.17
C GLN A 521 -35.07 7.17 -28.36
N THR A 522 -34.27 7.73 -29.27
CA THR A 522 -33.67 6.97 -30.38
C THR A 522 -32.47 6.12 -29.95
N SER A 523 -31.64 6.53 -29.00
CA SER A 523 -30.57 5.68 -28.43
C SER A 523 -31.17 4.51 -27.65
N LEU A 524 -32.10 4.77 -26.72
CA LEU A 524 -32.81 3.74 -25.97
C LEU A 524 -33.54 2.73 -26.89
N LYS A 525 -34.07 3.20 -28.02
CA LYS A 525 -34.69 2.33 -29.04
C LYS A 525 -33.66 1.48 -29.80
N LYS A 526 -32.44 1.98 -30.05
CA LYS A 526 -31.33 1.21 -30.63
C LYS A 526 -30.80 0.17 -29.65
N GLU A 527 -30.58 0.54 -28.40
CA GLU A 527 -30.17 -0.35 -27.30
C GLU A 527 -31.18 -1.48 -27.09
N LYS A 528 -32.48 -1.15 -27.01
CA LYS A 528 -33.55 -2.14 -26.94
C LYS A 528 -33.54 -3.12 -28.13
N GLN A 529 -33.15 -2.66 -29.32
CA GLN A 529 -32.96 -3.54 -30.47
C GLN A 529 -31.66 -4.37 -30.42
N ALA A 530 -30.58 -3.85 -29.82
CA ALA A 530 -29.35 -4.61 -29.58
C ALA A 530 -29.60 -5.76 -28.60
N LEU A 531 -30.17 -5.45 -27.43
CA LEU A 531 -30.60 -6.41 -26.42
C LEU A 531 -31.60 -7.46 -26.98
N GLN A 532 -32.43 -7.10 -27.96
CA GLN A 532 -33.30 -8.05 -28.64
C GLN A 532 -32.53 -9.03 -29.55
N ARG A 533 -31.51 -8.57 -30.28
CA ARG A 533 -30.63 -9.44 -31.10
C ARG A 533 -29.81 -10.37 -30.21
N GLU A 534 -29.18 -9.83 -29.17
CA GLU A 534 -28.43 -10.60 -28.16
C GLU A 534 -29.32 -11.65 -27.49
N HIS A 535 -30.57 -11.31 -27.15
CA HIS A 535 -31.53 -12.25 -26.59
C HIS A 535 -32.02 -13.32 -27.60
N GLU A 536 -32.01 -13.04 -28.90
CA GLU A 536 -32.24 -14.03 -29.96
C GLU A 536 -31.01 -14.92 -30.21
N GLU A 537 -29.81 -14.38 -30.06
CA GLU A 537 -28.55 -15.12 -30.17
C GLU A 537 -28.33 -16.03 -28.96
N LEU A 538 -28.59 -15.56 -27.75
CA LEU A 538 -28.64 -16.39 -26.53
C LEU A 538 -29.69 -17.51 -26.61
N LYS A 539 -30.77 -17.33 -27.39
CA LYS A 539 -31.72 -18.43 -27.69
C LYS A 539 -31.14 -19.45 -28.68
N LYS A 540 -30.46 -19.00 -29.75
CA LYS A 540 -29.76 -19.89 -30.69
C LYS A 540 -28.71 -20.73 -29.96
N LEU A 541 -27.82 -20.07 -29.20
CA LEU A 541 -26.78 -20.72 -28.39
C LEU A 541 -27.37 -21.69 -27.35
N ARG A 542 -28.52 -21.36 -26.72
CA ARG A 542 -29.19 -22.29 -25.81
C ARG A 542 -29.72 -23.54 -26.53
N ILE A 543 -30.27 -23.40 -27.74
CA ILE A 543 -30.74 -24.53 -28.56
C ILE A 543 -29.55 -25.38 -29.04
N GLU A 544 -28.45 -24.75 -29.43
CA GLU A 544 -27.22 -25.41 -29.84
C GLU A 544 -26.58 -26.21 -28.68
N VAL A 545 -26.47 -25.61 -27.49
CA VAL A 545 -26.04 -26.31 -26.27
C VAL A 545 -26.98 -27.47 -25.93
N GLN A 546 -28.29 -27.34 -26.15
CA GLN A 546 -29.25 -28.45 -25.98
C GLN A 546 -29.07 -29.57 -27.01
N SER A 547 -28.74 -29.25 -28.28
CA SER A 547 -28.39 -30.25 -29.30
C SER A 547 -27.13 -31.00 -28.92
N LEU A 548 -26.04 -30.28 -28.61
CA LEU A 548 -24.76 -30.85 -28.17
C LEU A 548 -24.91 -31.68 -26.90
N GLN A 549 -25.79 -31.29 -25.97
CA GLN A 549 -26.11 -32.08 -24.78
C GLN A 549 -26.87 -33.38 -25.13
N ALA A 550 -27.81 -33.34 -26.08
CA ALA A 550 -28.51 -34.53 -26.58
C ALA A 550 -27.57 -35.47 -27.36
N GLU A 551 -26.69 -34.93 -28.20
CA GLU A 551 -25.67 -35.67 -28.93
C GLU A 551 -24.66 -36.32 -27.97
N CYS A 552 -24.29 -35.63 -26.88
CA CYS A 552 -23.48 -36.20 -25.79
C CYS A 552 -24.23 -37.31 -25.01
N GLN A 553 -25.54 -37.21 -24.82
CA GLN A 553 -26.34 -38.30 -24.24
C GLN A 553 -26.45 -39.50 -25.20
N GLN A 554 -26.63 -39.24 -26.50
CA GLN A 554 -26.60 -40.28 -27.53
C GLN A 554 -25.23 -40.97 -27.58
N GLY A 555 -24.13 -40.21 -27.54
CA GLY A 555 -22.77 -40.71 -27.45
C GLY A 555 -22.52 -41.57 -26.21
N LYS A 556 -23.11 -41.22 -25.06
CA LYS A 556 -23.10 -42.08 -23.86
C LYS A 556 -23.89 -43.39 -24.07
N SER A 557 -25.07 -43.34 -24.68
CA SER A 557 -25.86 -44.55 -24.99
C SER A 557 -25.17 -45.47 -26.01
N LEU A 558 -24.48 -44.89 -27.01
CA LEU A 558 -23.69 -45.63 -27.99
C LEU A 558 -22.44 -46.25 -27.36
N ASN A 559 -21.78 -45.56 -26.42
CA ASN A 559 -20.66 -46.14 -25.66
C ASN A 559 -21.12 -47.29 -24.76
N MET A 560 -22.27 -47.19 -24.09
CA MET A 560 -22.86 -48.31 -23.33
C MET A 560 -23.24 -49.49 -24.24
N SER A 561 -23.75 -49.22 -25.43
CA SER A 561 -24.03 -50.25 -26.44
C SER A 561 -22.73 -50.90 -26.94
N LEU A 562 -21.67 -50.11 -27.11
CA LEU A 562 -20.35 -50.59 -27.55
C LEU A 562 -19.64 -51.42 -26.47
N THR A 563 -19.76 -51.08 -25.18
CA THR A 563 -19.22 -51.90 -24.08
C THR A 563 -20.01 -53.21 -23.94
N GLN A 564 -21.34 -53.19 -24.09
CA GLN A 564 -22.14 -54.40 -24.17
C GLN A 564 -21.71 -55.29 -25.35
N ILE A 565 -21.60 -54.74 -26.56
CA ILE A 565 -21.18 -55.49 -27.76
C ILE A 565 -19.74 -56.03 -27.60
N LYS A 566 -18.83 -55.31 -26.93
CA LYS A 566 -17.49 -55.82 -26.59
C LYS A 566 -17.56 -57.00 -25.60
N GLY A 567 -18.45 -56.96 -24.61
CA GLY A 567 -18.69 -58.08 -23.70
C GLY A 567 -19.29 -59.31 -24.40
N GLU A 568 -20.31 -59.11 -25.24
CA GLU A 568 -20.91 -60.14 -26.07
C GLU A 568 -19.90 -60.75 -27.06
N LYS A 569 -19.06 -59.91 -27.68
CA LYS A 569 -17.94 -60.35 -28.52
C LYS A 569 -16.97 -61.23 -27.74
N GLY A 570 -16.55 -60.83 -26.53
CA GLY A 570 -15.68 -61.66 -25.69
C GLY A 570 -16.30 -63.03 -25.32
N ILE A 571 -17.60 -63.06 -25.04
CA ILE A 571 -18.35 -64.31 -24.81
C ILE A 571 -18.42 -65.19 -26.07
N LEU A 572 -18.51 -64.58 -27.26
CA LEU A 572 -18.47 -65.30 -28.54
C LEU A 572 -17.06 -65.80 -28.88
N GLU A 573 -16.01 -65.03 -28.59
CA GLU A 573 -14.62 -65.45 -28.77
C GLU A 573 -14.24 -66.60 -27.84
N GLU A 574 -14.68 -66.57 -26.57
CA GLU A 574 -14.52 -67.71 -25.65
C GLU A 574 -15.30 -68.95 -26.15
N LYS A 575 -16.52 -68.78 -26.69
CA LYS A 575 -17.27 -69.89 -27.31
C LYS A 575 -16.61 -70.45 -28.57
N ILE A 576 -16.02 -69.60 -29.41
CA ILE A 576 -15.24 -70.03 -30.58
C ILE A 576 -14.03 -70.82 -30.10
N ALA A 577 -13.25 -70.32 -29.14
CA ALA A 577 -12.13 -71.06 -28.56
C ALA A 577 -12.56 -72.39 -27.92
N GLN A 578 -13.76 -72.49 -27.33
CA GLN A 578 -14.32 -73.76 -26.84
C GLN A 578 -14.70 -74.72 -27.97
N LEU A 579 -15.27 -74.22 -29.08
CA LEU A 579 -15.59 -75.01 -30.26
C LEU A 579 -14.32 -75.47 -31.00
N GLU A 580 -13.29 -74.64 -31.10
CA GLU A 580 -11.97 -74.99 -31.65
C GLU A 580 -11.31 -76.10 -30.82
N ARG A 581 -11.25 -75.94 -29.49
CA ARG A 581 -10.75 -76.99 -28.57
C ARG A 581 -11.56 -78.30 -28.69
N ALA A 582 -12.86 -78.23 -28.97
CA ALA A 582 -13.70 -79.41 -29.22
C ALA A 582 -13.46 -80.02 -30.61
N GLN A 583 -13.24 -79.19 -31.64
CA GLN A 583 -12.91 -79.62 -32.98
C GLN A 583 -11.54 -80.30 -33.04
N SER A 584 -10.52 -79.79 -32.35
CA SER A 584 -9.22 -80.47 -32.22
C SER A 584 -9.38 -81.85 -31.60
N ARG A 585 -10.10 -81.98 -30.48
CA ARG A 585 -10.38 -83.30 -29.88
C ARG A 585 -11.09 -84.25 -30.85
N LEU A 586 -12.11 -83.77 -31.57
CA LEU A 586 -12.79 -84.58 -32.59
C LEU A 586 -11.89 -84.94 -33.78
N GLN A 587 -10.88 -84.13 -34.11
CA GLN A 587 -9.85 -84.47 -35.10
C GLN A 587 -8.85 -85.50 -34.56
N ASP A 588 -8.45 -85.40 -33.28
CA ASP A 588 -7.60 -86.38 -32.61
C ASP A 588 -8.31 -87.74 -32.46
N ASP A 589 -9.58 -87.74 -32.06
CA ASP A 589 -10.44 -88.93 -31.99
C ASP A 589 -10.65 -89.56 -33.37
N LEU A 590 -10.86 -88.75 -34.42
CA LEU A 590 -10.98 -89.23 -35.79
C LEU A 590 -9.65 -89.80 -36.30
N ALA A 591 -8.52 -89.16 -36.00
CA ALA A 591 -7.19 -89.66 -36.35
C ALA A 591 -6.95 -91.05 -35.73
N GLN A 592 -7.16 -91.19 -34.41
CA GLN A 592 -7.10 -92.47 -33.69
C GLN A 592 -8.04 -93.52 -34.30
N HIS A 593 -9.26 -93.16 -34.69
CA HIS A 593 -10.17 -94.06 -35.38
C HIS A 593 -9.67 -94.49 -36.77
N THR A 594 -9.04 -93.60 -37.54
CA THR A 594 -8.46 -93.96 -38.85
C THR A 594 -7.20 -94.82 -38.73
N GLU A 595 -6.37 -94.59 -37.72
CA GLU A 595 -5.21 -95.45 -37.42
C GLU A 595 -5.66 -96.83 -36.93
N GLY A 596 -6.65 -96.89 -36.03
CA GLY A 596 -7.28 -98.15 -35.60
C GLY A 596 -7.91 -98.93 -36.76
N SER A 597 -8.57 -98.25 -37.71
CA SER A 597 -9.10 -98.86 -38.92
C SER A 597 -8.00 -99.42 -39.82
N ARG A 598 -6.89 -98.67 -40.03
CA ARG A 598 -5.74 -99.14 -40.81
C ARG A 598 -5.09 -100.37 -40.19
N VAL A 599 -4.80 -100.34 -38.89
CA VAL A 599 -4.24 -101.50 -38.17
C VAL A 599 -5.18 -102.70 -38.24
N GLN A 600 -6.50 -102.49 -38.26
CA GLN A 600 -7.48 -103.57 -38.46
C GLN A 600 -7.51 -104.10 -39.90
N GLU A 601 -7.26 -103.27 -40.91
CA GLU A 601 -7.09 -103.68 -42.31
C GLU A 601 -5.74 -104.39 -42.54
N ASP A 602 -4.63 -103.91 -41.97
CA ASP A 602 -3.33 -104.59 -41.99
C ASP A 602 -3.41 -105.98 -41.34
N LEU A 603 -4.10 -106.09 -40.18
CA LEU A 603 -4.40 -107.37 -39.53
C LEU A 603 -5.30 -108.28 -40.38
N ARG A 604 -6.15 -107.70 -41.24
CA ARG A 604 -7.00 -108.46 -42.15
C ARG A 604 -6.21 -108.95 -43.37
N GLU A 605 -5.43 -108.10 -44.02
CA GLU A 605 -4.56 -108.49 -45.13
C GLU A 605 -3.53 -109.54 -44.67
N SER A 606 -2.94 -109.37 -43.49
CA SER A 606 -2.06 -110.37 -42.89
C SER A 606 -2.76 -111.73 -42.68
N ARG A 607 -4.02 -111.73 -42.20
CA ARG A 607 -4.84 -112.96 -42.10
C ARG A 607 -5.14 -113.56 -43.47
N GLU A 608 -5.50 -112.75 -44.47
CA GLU A 608 -5.79 -113.22 -45.81
C GLU A 608 -4.53 -113.82 -46.48
N GLN A 609 -3.36 -113.19 -46.32
CA GLN A 609 -2.04 -113.74 -46.69
C GLN A 609 -1.74 -115.07 -45.98
N VAL A 610 -1.98 -115.17 -44.67
CA VAL A 610 -1.83 -116.43 -43.91
C VAL A 610 -2.78 -117.52 -44.42
N THR A 611 -4.02 -117.18 -44.81
CA THR A 611 -4.93 -118.18 -45.43
C THR A 611 -4.47 -118.62 -46.82
N GLN A 612 -3.88 -117.73 -47.62
CA GLN A 612 -3.30 -118.07 -48.93
C GLN A 612 -2.06 -118.97 -48.77
N LEU A 613 -1.19 -118.68 -47.80
CA LEU A 613 -0.05 -119.54 -47.45
C LEU A 613 -0.49 -120.91 -46.94
N ASN A 614 -1.52 -120.98 -46.09
CA ASN A 614 -2.10 -122.24 -45.65
C ASN A 614 -2.73 -123.03 -46.81
N ALA A 615 -3.40 -122.37 -47.75
CA ALA A 615 -3.94 -123.01 -48.95
C ALA A 615 -2.81 -123.56 -49.87
N LEU A 616 -1.69 -122.85 -49.99
CA LEU A 616 -0.49 -123.36 -50.68
C LEU A 616 0.13 -124.56 -49.93
N VAL A 617 0.19 -124.54 -48.61
CA VAL A 617 0.68 -125.67 -47.80
C VAL A 617 -0.24 -126.89 -47.95
N GLU A 618 -1.56 -126.73 -47.93
CA GLU A 618 -2.50 -127.83 -48.16
C GLU A 618 -2.47 -128.31 -49.62
N HIS A 619 -2.25 -127.44 -50.60
CA HIS A 619 -2.01 -127.86 -51.98
C HIS A 619 -0.73 -128.70 -52.08
N LEU A 620 0.39 -128.24 -51.51
CA LEU A 620 1.65 -129.00 -51.49
C LEU A 620 1.55 -130.32 -50.71
N ARG A 621 0.77 -130.36 -49.62
CA ARG A 621 0.40 -131.62 -48.92
C ARG A 621 -0.41 -132.54 -49.83
N SER A 622 -1.37 -132.01 -50.59
CA SER A 622 -2.14 -132.80 -51.54
C SER A 622 -1.28 -133.36 -52.67
N GLU A 623 -0.30 -132.59 -53.16
CA GLU A 623 0.69 -132.99 -54.17
C GLU A 623 1.63 -134.08 -53.62
N LEU A 624 2.16 -133.89 -52.41
CA LEU A 624 2.95 -134.91 -51.71
C LEU A 624 2.14 -136.19 -51.53
N CYS A 625 0.88 -136.12 -51.11
CA CYS A 625 0.03 -137.31 -51.03
C CYS A 625 -0.37 -137.88 -52.40
N LYS A 626 -0.32 -137.14 -53.52
CA LYS A 626 -0.42 -137.73 -54.88
C LYS A 626 0.85 -138.52 -55.18
N LEU A 627 2.01 -137.92 -54.98
CA LEU A 627 3.32 -138.55 -55.19
C LEU A 627 3.54 -139.76 -54.28
N GLU A 628 3.08 -139.72 -53.03
CA GLU A 628 3.07 -140.88 -52.13
C GLU A 628 2.11 -141.97 -52.61
N ARG A 629 0.92 -141.61 -53.15
CA ARG A 629 0.00 -142.57 -53.76
C ARG A 629 0.61 -143.19 -55.02
N GLU A 630 1.22 -142.40 -55.90
CA GLU A 630 1.91 -142.86 -57.11
C GLU A 630 3.13 -143.74 -56.78
N HIS A 631 3.92 -143.36 -55.77
CA HIS A 631 5.00 -144.19 -55.25
C HIS A 631 4.43 -145.46 -54.56
N SER A 632 3.25 -145.40 -53.95
CA SER A 632 2.58 -146.58 -53.40
C SER A 632 2.03 -147.50 -54.50
N THR A 633 1.48 -146.96 -55.60
CA THR A 633 1.02 -147.77 -56.74
C THR A 633 2.20 -148.36 -57.50
N LEU A 634 3.28 -147.62 -57.72
CA LEU A 634 4.53 -148.17 -58.30
C LEU A 634 5.17 -149.24 -57.38
N ARG A 635 5.16 -149.03 -56.06
CA ARG A 635 5.61 -150.04 -55.08
C ARG A 635 4.68 -151.26 -55.10
N ASN A 636 3.37 -151.06 -55.20
CA ASN A 636 2.38 -152.13 -55.28
C ASN A 636 2.49 -152.87 -56.61
N GLU A 637 2.68 -152.20 -57.75
CA GLU A 637 2.95 -152.81 -59.05
C GLU A 637 4.26 -153.60 -59.07
N LEU A 638 5.31 -153.11 -58.40
CA LEU A 638 6.55 -153.86 -58.21
C LEU A 638 6.32 -155.10 -57.33
N VAL A 639 5.50 -154.99 -56.28
CA VAL A 639 5.02 -156.11 -55.47
C VAL A 639 4.11 -157.02 -56.27
N GLU A 640 3.33 -156.52 -57.22
CA GLU A 640 2.38 -157.26 -58.06
C GLU A 640 3.10 -158.02 -59.19
N LYS A 641 4.20 -157.46 -59.70
CA LYS A 641 5.12 -158.16 -60.61
C LYS A 641 5.94 -159.21 -59.87
N ARG A 642 6.34 -158.93 -58.61
CA ARG A 642 6.89 -159.96 -57.72
C ARG A 642 5.84 -161.01 -57.35
N ARG A 643 4.57 -160.63 -57.18
CA ARG A 643 3.44 -161.54 -56.94
C ARG A 643 3.20 -162.42 -58.16
N GLN A 644 3.16 -161.87 -59.37
CA GLN A 644 3.04 -162.64 -60.61
C GLN A 644 4.22 -163.60 -60.83
N VAL A 645 5.45 -163.22 -60.45
CA VAL A 645 6.60 -164.16 -60.44
C VAL A 645 6.44 -165.24 -59.36
N MET A 646 6.05 -164.85 -58.14
CA MET A 646 5.78 -165.81 -57.06
C MET A 646 4.52 -166.65 -57.30
N GLU A 647 3.59 -166.23 -58.15
CA GLU A 647 2.36 -166.94 -58.52
C GLU A 647 2.61 -167.89 -59.68
N LEU A 648 3.47 -167.57 -60.65
CA LEU A 648 3.98 -168.58 -61.57
C LEU A 648 4.85 -169.63 -60.84
N GLN A 649 5.59 -169.20 -59.81
CA GLN A 649 6.35 -170.11 -58.94
C GLN A 649 5.45 -170.87 -57.95
N ALA A 650 4.31 -170.30 -57.55
CA ALA A 650 3.33 -170.93 -56.67
C ALA A 650 2.30 -171.76 -57.43
N GLU A 651 1.92 -171.50 -58.67
CA GLU A 651 1.09 -172.41 -59.48
C GLU A 651 1.82 -173.75 -59.70
N LEU A 652 3.15 -173.71 -59.80
CA LEU A 652 4.00 -174.90 -59.82
C LEU A 652 4.03 -175.65 -58.47
N SER A 653 3.86 -174.98 -57.33
CA SER A 653 3.77 -175.64 -56.02
C SER A 653 2.33 -175.97 -55.60
N ILE A 654 1.34 -175.20 -56.01
CA ILE A 654 -0.10 -175.37 -55.76
C ILE A 654 -0.64 -176.54 -56.58
N ARG A 655 -0.15 -176.78 -57.81
CA ARG A 655 -0.38 -178.07 -58.49
C ARG A 655 0.22 -179.28 -57.77
N ALA A 656 1.12 -179.09 -56.81
CA ALA A 656 1.56 -180.13 -55.88
C ALA A 656 0.79 -180.11 -54.54
N GLN A 657 0.34 -178.93 -54.08
CA GLN A 657 -0.32 -178.72 -52.79
C GLN A 657 -1.83 -178.99 -52.81
N GLU A 658 -2.53 -178.74 -53.93
CA GLU A 658 -3.95 -179.09 -54.15
C GLU A 658 -4.18 -180.60 -54.17
N ARG A 659 -3.11 -181.40 -54.21
CA ARG A 659 -3.13 -182.83 -53.94
C ARG A 659 -3.37 -183.16 -52.46
N LEU A 660 -3.34 -182.16 -51.58
CA LEU A 660 -3.68 -182.20 -50.17
C LEU A 660 -4.86 -181.25 -49.86
N GLN A 661 -5.97 -181.47 -50.57
CA GLN A 661 -7.30 -181.10 -50.07
C GLN A 661 -7.61 -181.84 -48.75
N ALA A 662 -7.30 -181.22 -47.60
CA ALA A 662 -7.87 -181.57 -46.29
C ALA A 662 -7.60 -180.45 -45.26
N GLU A 663 -8.58 -180.17 -44.37
CA GLU A 663 -8.47 -179.41 -43.09
C GLU A 663 -8.08 -177.90 -43.19
N GLY A 664 -8.73 -176.89 -42.57
CA GLY A 664 -9.89 -176.73 -41.65
C GLY A 664 -10.32 -175.23 -41.49
N GLN A 665 -11.29 -174.85 -40.61
CA GLN A 665 -12.03 -173.52 -40.59
C GLN A 665 -12.07 -172.77 -39.18
N ALA A 666 -12.26 -171.41 -39.05
CA ALA A 666 -12.14 -170.56 -37.78
C ALA A 666 -12.90 -169.15 -37.67
N GLU A 667 -12.84 -168.34 -36.55
CA GLU A 667 -13.74 -167.14 -36.21
C GLU A 667 -13.30 -166.09 -35.07
N ARG A 668 -13.95 -164.87 -34.91
CA ARG A 668 -14.21 -163.94 -33.70
C ARG A 668 -13.58 -162.48 -33.48
N LEU A 669 -14.19 -161.57 -32.63
CA LEU A 669 -14.00 -160.05 -32.48
C LEU A 669 -14.36 -159.37 -31.07
N GLY A 670 -14.19 -158.02 -30.81
CA GLY A 670 -14.56 -157.23 -29.55
C GLY A 670 -14.42 -155.64 -29.51
N LEU A 671 -14.85 -154.89 -28.43
CA LEU A 671 -14.93 -153.36 -28.18
C LEU A 671 -14.87 -152.94 -26.63
N GLU A 672 -15.07 -151.73 -25.95
CA GLU A 672 -15.47 -150.26 -26.14
C GLU A 672 -15.32 -149.35 -24.80
N LEU A 673 -15.56 -147.98 -24.77
CA LEU A 673 -15.90 -146.96 -23.67
C LEU A 673 -14.80 -146.17 -22.81
N GLN A 674 -15.00 -145.06 -22.00
CA GLN A 674 -15.64 -143.67 -22.08
C GLN A 674 -15.39 -142.69 -20.81
N LEU A 675 -16.01 -141.45 -20.70
CA LEU A 675 -16.29 -140.52 -19.50
C LEU A 675 -15.56 -139.10 -19.23
N LYS A 676 -16.05 -138.16 -18.33
CA LYS A 676 -15.63 -136.70 -18.08
C LYS A 676 -16.11 -135.94 -16.74
N LYS A 677 -15.54 -134.76 -16.31
CA LYS A 677 -15.87 -133.79 -15.14
C LYS A 677 -15.25 -132.32 -15.30
N GLU A 678 -15.22 -131.24 -14.42
CA GLU A 678 -16.13 -130.52 -13.40
C GLU A 678 -15.45 -129.30 -12.57
N GLN A 679 -16.19 -128.41 -11.81
CA GLN A 679 -15.85 -127.53 -10.58
C GLN A 679 -15.74 -125.92 -10.56
N LEU A 680 -15.53 -125.19 -9.40
CA LEU A 680 -16.12 -123.80 -9.07
C LEU A 680 -15.55 -122.81 -7.91
N HIS A 681 -16.11 -121.55 -7.77
CA HIS A 681 -16.26 -120.52 -6.62
C HIS A 681 -15.22 -119.35 -6.30
N ALA A 682 -15.41 -118.25 -5.46
CA ALA A 682 -16.47 -117.16 -5.20
C ALA A 682 -16.14 -116.03 -4.06
N VAL A 683 -16.92 -114.90 -3.92
CA VAL A 683 -17.14 -113.86 -2.76
C VAL A 683 -16.12 -112.61 -2.61
N ARG A 684 -16.17 -111.41 -1.90
CA ARG A 684 -16.93 -110.61 -0.80
C ARG A 684 -16.60 -109.04 -0.69
N GLN A 685 -17.35 -108.15 0.07
CA GLN A 685 -16.95 -106.94 0.97
C GLN A 685 -17.77 -105.54 1.02
N GLU A 686 -17.42 -104.53 1.90
CA GLU A 686 -18.22 -103.39 2.54
C GLU A 686 -17.38 -102.06 2.94
N SER A 687 -17.71 -100.85 3.52
CA SER A 687 -18.88 -99.90 3.86
C SER A 687 -18.53 -98.51 4.63
N THR A 688 -19.37 -97.41 4.61
CA THR A 688 -19.62 -96.22 5.59
C THR A 688 -18.61 -95.00 5.83
N ARG A 689 -18.81 -93.76 6.44
CA ARG A 689 -19.90 -92.77 6.95
C ARG A 689 -19.34 -91.33 7.46
N ASP A 690 -20.16 -90.23 7.68
CA ASP A 690 -19.79 -88.81 8.14
C ASP A 690 -20.86 -87.92 8.97
N PRO A 691 -20.50 -86.86 9.81
CA PRO A 691 -21.35 -85.66 10.28
C PRO A 691 -20.67 -84.27 10.78
N ASN A 692 -21.36 -83.07 10.92
CA ASN A 692 -20.80 -81.71 11.42
C ASN A 692 -21.79 -80.52 11.97
N PRO A 693 -21.40 -79.25 12.41
CA PRO A 693 -22.10 -78.29 13.40
C PRO A 693 -22.30 -76.71 13.09
N LYS A 694 -22.74 -75.78 14.04
CA LYS A 694 -22.98 -74.25 13.88
C LYS A 694 -23.40 -73.29 15.12
N SER A 695 -23.20 -71.92 15.02
CA SER A 695 -23.99 -70.62 15.37
C SER A 695 -24.25 -69.78 16.74
N SER A 696 -24.04 -68.40 16.73
CA SER A 696 -24.84 -67.13 17.15
C SER A 696 -25.04 -66.32 18.55
N MET A 697 -24.76 -64.96 18.60
CA MET A 697 -25.43 -63.66 19.18
C MET A 697 -25.59 -63.10 20.70
N GLY A 698 -25.23 -61.79 21.06
CA GLY A 698 -26.02 -60.73 21.88
C GLY A 698 -25.64 -59.91 23.25
N LYS A 699 -25.42 -58.53 23.25
CA LYS A 699 -25.78 -57.24 24.09
C LYS A 699 -25.80 -56.86 25.70
N ASP A 700 -25.38 -55.58 26.12
CA ASP A 700 -25.76 -54.45 27.17
C ASP A 700 -25.66 -54.50 28.82
N ASP A 701 -25.63 -53.52 29.86
CA ASP A 701 -25.31 -52.03 30.28
C ASP A 701 -25.38 -51.58 31.90
N GLU A 702 -25.22 -50.27 32.42
CA GLU A 702 -25.59 -49.49 33.78
C GLU A 702 -24.61 -48.78 34.93
N LEU A 703 -25.01 -47.74 35.82
CA LEU A 703 -24.21 -46.78 36.79
C LEU A 703 -24.83 -45.96 38.10
N SER A 704 -24.09 -45.28 39.10
CA SER A 704 -24.39 -43.99 40.03
C SER A 704 -23.95 -43.74 41.62
N GLN A 705 -24.16 -42.54 42.39
CA GLN A 705 -23.52 -42.02 43.78
C GLN A 705 -24.11 -40.77 44.75
N VAL A 706 -23.68 -40.37 46.07
CA VAL A 706 -23.67 -38.97 46.93
C VAL A 706 -23.79 -38.80 48.60
N ALA A 707 -23.40 -37.68 49.41
CA ALA A 707 -23.50 -37.38 50.99
C ALA A 707 -23.30 -35.90 51.77
N CYS A 708 -23.45 -35.60 53.17
CA CYS A 708 -23.27 -34.22 54.00
C CYS A 708 -23.24 -34.05 55.68
N VAL A 709 -22.98 -32.86 56.44
CA VAL A 709 -22.77 -32.58 58.03
C VAL A 709 -22.94 -31.08 58.79
N LYS A 710 -22.91 -30.77 60.20
CA LYS A 710 -22.94 -29.41 61.06
C LYS A 710 -22.68 -29.25 62.72
N SER A 711 -22.71 -28.06 63.51
CA SER A 711 -22.31 -27.74 65.04
C SER A 711 -22.80 -26.43 65.97
N VAL A 712 -22.37 -26.08 67.29
CA VAL A 712 -22.93 -25.02 68.39
C VAL A 712 -22.07 -24.40 69.69
N THR A 713 -22.46 -23.36 70.60
CA THR A 713 -21.72 -22.62 71.85
C THR A 713 -22.47 -21.75 73.06
N SER A 714 -21.86 -21.15 74.23
CA SER A 714 -22.44 -20.18 75.39
C SER A 714 -21.58 -19.55 76.68
N THR A 715 -21.93 -18.47 77.56
CA THR A 715 -21.22 -17.79 78.85
C THR A 715 -21.91 -16.68 79.90
N MET A 716 -21.46 -16.30 81.23
CA MET A 716 -21.55 -14.93 82.08
C MET A 716 -21.46 -14.69 83.73
N HIS A 717 -21.04 -13.46 84.28
CA HIS A 717 -21.39 -12.62 85.57
C HIS A 717 -20.34 -12.09 86.66
N THR A 718 -20.25 -10.75 87.01
CA THR A 718 -19.55 -10.07 88.20
C THR A 718 -20.01 -8.61 88.50
N THR A 719 -19.68 -7.99 89.68
CA THR A 719 -20.25 -6.68 90.15
C THR A 719 -19.34 -5.62 90.90
N VAL A 720 -19.33 -5.56 92.25
CA VAL A 720 -19.69 -4.34 93.08
C VAL A 720 -18.78 -3.06 93.16
N GLU A 721 -17.80 -2.99 94.08
CA GLU A 721 -17.45 -1.86 95.03
C GLU A 721 -17.14 -0.40 94.54
N GLN A 722 -17.58 0.02 93.36
CA GLN A 722 -17.00 1.16 92.64
C GLN A 722 -17.40 2.56 93.17
N GLU A 723 -18.47 2.67 93.98
CA GLU A 723 -19.37 3.85 94.05
C GLU A 723 -18.83 5.19 94.59
N ARG A 724 -17.68 5.27 95.29
CA ARG A 724 -17.24 6.55 95.93
C ARG A 724 -16.12 7.32 95.22
N LEU A 725 -15.33 6.68 94.35
CA LEU A 725 -14.43 7.41 93.44
C LEU A 725 -15.24 8.35 92.53
N PHE A 726 -16.46 7.94 92.18
CA PHE A 726 -17.40 8.67 91.35
C PHE A 726 -17.65 10.11 91.79
N ALA A 727 -17.56 10.51 93.07
CA ALA A 727 -18.07 11.82 93.51
C ALA A 727 -17.17 13.02 93.09
N SER A 728 -15.85 12.92 93.25
CA SER A 728 -14.91 13.94 92.73
C SER A 728 -14.74 13.79 91.21
N GLN A 729 -14.75 12.54 90.73
CA GLN A 729 -14.92 12.24 89.31
C GLN A 729 -16.20 12.88 88.75
N TYR A 730 -17.29 13.08 89.52
CA TYR A 730 -18.56 13.61 89.03
C TYR A 730 -18.45 15.08 88.64
N GLN A 731 -17.69 15.90 89.37
CA GLN A 731 -17.51 17.31 89.01
C GLN A 731 -16.55 17.47 87.83
N MET A 732 -15.46 16.69 87.79
CA MET A 732 -14.60 16.62 86.61
C MET A 732 -15.32 16.03 85.39
N ALA A 733 -16.20 15.03 85.60
CA ALA A 733 -17.03 14.42 84.57
C ALA A 733 -18.18 15.33 84.15
N LEU A 734 -18.68 16.24 84.99
CA LEU A 734 -19.64 17.27 84.56
C LEU A 734 -18.95 18.31 83.67
N GLN A 735 -17.76 18.80 84.06
CA GLN A 735 -17.01 19.71 83.20
C GLN A 735 -16.56 19.02 81.90
N ALA A 736 -16.15 17.76 81.98
CA ALA A 736 -15.83 16.94 80.81
C ALA A 736 -17.07 16.60 79.98
N GLN A 737 -18.24 16.34 80.58
CA GLN A 737 -19.50 16.15 79.86
C GLN A 737 -19.98 17.44 79.21
N ILE A 738 -19.67 18.61 79.74
CA ILE A 738 -19.96 19.90 79.09
C ILE A 738 -19.03 20.12 77.91
N SER A 739 -17.72 19.91 78.04
CA SER A 739 -16.79 20.03 76.90
C SER A 739 -16.99 18.92 75.87
N GLU A 740 -17.34 17.70 76.31
CA GLU A 740 -17.71 16.58 75.46
C GLU A 740 -19.08 16.80 74.81
N ALA A 741 -20.08 17.38 75.48
CA ALA A 741 -21.34 17.79 74.85
C ALA A 741 -21.11 18.87 73.81
N GLN A 742 -20.23 19.86 74.08
CA GLN A 742 -19.85 20.86 73.09
C GLN A 742 -19.05 20.26 71.92
N ALA A 743 -18.18 19.26 72.17
CA ALA A 743 -17.47 18.53 71.14
C ALA A 743 -18.40 17.60 70.33
N ARG A 744 -19.36 16.95 70.98
CA ARG A 744 -20.42 16.12 70.36
C ARG A 744 -21.35 16.98 69.52
N VAL A 745 -21.75 18.17 69.98
CA VAL A 745 -22.53 19.14 69.19
C VAL A 745 -21.72 19.59 67.99
N LYS A 746 -20.47 20.04 68.15
CA LYS A 746 -19.62 20.42 67.00
C LYS A 746 -19.35 19.26 66.03
N ALA A 747 -19.17 18.04 66.53
CA ALA A 747 -19.03 16.85 65.70
C ALA A 747 -20.34 16.48 65.00
N GLN A 748 -21.48 16.66 65.66
CA GLN A 748 -22.82 16.47 65.10
C GLN A 748 -23.13 17.54 64.04
N ASP A 749 -22.71 18.79 64.24
CA ASP A 749 -22.81 19.87 63.26
C ASP A 749 -21.93 19.57 62.03
N SER A 750 -20.67 19.15 62.23
CA SER A 750 -19.80 18.69 61.14
C SER A 750 -20.37 17.47 60.41
N VAL A 751 -20.97 16.51 61.12
CA VAL A 751 -21.65 15.34 60.52
C VAL A 751 -22.93 15.76 59.80
N LEU A 752 -23.69 16.75 60.30
CA LEU A 752 -24.87 17.30 59.62
C LEU A 752 -24.47 18.08 58.36
N GLN A 753 -23.36 18.81 58.39
CA GLN A 753 -22.79 19.45 57.20
C GLN A 753 -22.34 18.39 56.18
N GLN A 754 -21.57 17.39 56.61
CA GLN A 754 -21.15 16.27 55.76
C GLN A 754 -22.37 15.55 55.17
N LYS A 755 -23.41 15.27 55.97
CA LYS A 755 -24.65 14.65 55.48
C LYS A 755 -25.44 15.59 54.56
N GLY A 756 -25.34 16.90 54.72
CA GLY A 756 -25.87 17.89 53.78
C GLY A 756 -25.13 17.90 52.44
N GLU A 757 -23.82 17.71 52.45
CA GLU A 757 -22.97 17.59 51.27
C GLU A 757 -23.16 16.25 50.55
N GLU A 758 -23.19 15.13 51.29
CA GLU A 758 -23.61 13.82 50.78
C GLU A 758 -25.03 13.85 50.19
N ASN A 759 -25.98 14.58 50.80
CA ASN A 759 -27.34 14.69 50.27
C ASN A 759 -27.41 15.56 49.00
N LYS A 760 -26.52 16.56 48.84
CA LYS A 760 -26.35 17.29 47.57
C LYS A 760 -25.77 16.36 46.50
N GLN A 761 -24.75 15.57 46.84
CA GLN A 761 -24.13 14.61 45.93
C GLN A 761 -25.14 13.55 45.45
N LEU A 762 -25.87 12.91 46.37
CA LEU A 762 -26.92 11.95 46.06
C LEU A 762 -28.05 12.54 45.19
N LYS A 763 -28.36 13.83 45.32
CA LYS A 763 -29.31 14.52 44.43
C LYS A 763 -28.76 14.72 43.02
N GLN A 764 -27.49 15.08 42.88
CA GLN A 764 -26.83 15.18 41.57
C GLN A 764 -26.72 13.80 40.90
N ASP A 765 -26.41 12.75 41.65
CA ASP A 765 -26.30 11.39 41.11
C ASP A 765 -27.68 10.77 40.79
N LEU A 766 -28.73 11.12 41.56
CA LEU A 766 -30.11 10.82 41.19
C LEU A 766 -30.52 11.54 39.89
N GLN A 767 -30.13 12.80 39.71
CA GLN A 767 -30.38 13.53 38.46
C GLN A 767 -29.59 12.92 37.29
N ARG A 768 -28.30 12.58 37.47
CA ARG A 768 -27.49 11.91 36.44
C ARG A 768 -28.09 10.58 36.02
N THR A 769 -28.48 9.73 36.98
CA THR A 769 -29.14 8.45 36.69
C THR A 769 -30.50 8.62 36.01
N GLN A 770 -31.31 9.62 36.39
CA GLN A 770 -32.55 9.96 35.68
C GLN A 770 -32.30 10.36 34.21
N HIS A 771 -31.26 11.15 33.93
CA HIS A 771 -30.90 11.50 32.54
C HIS A 771 -30.43 10.27 31.75
N LEU A 772 -29.63 9.39 32.35
CA LEU A 772 -29.20 8.13 31.74
C LEU A 772 -30.37 7.20 31.44
N PHE A 773 -31.30 6.99 32.37
CA PHE A 773 -32.54 6.24 32.11
C PHE A 773 -33.37 6.88 31.00
N THR A 774 -33.46 8.22 30.96
CA THR A 774 -34.17 8.94 29.89
C THR A 774 -33.48 8.84 28.53
N SER A 775 -32.16 8.60 28.48
CA SER A 775 -31.43 8.29 27.23
C SER A 775 -31.65 6.85 26.80
N ALA A 776 -31.42 5.89 27.70
CA ALA A 776 -31.65 4.47 27.45
C ALA A 776 -33.11 4.18 27.04
N GLU A 777 -34.10 4.91 27.57
CA GLU A 777 -35.49 4.84 27.10
C GLU A 777 -35.68 5.37 25.67
N ARG A 778 -34.95 6.39 25.23
CA ARG A 778 -34.99 6.90 23.85
C ARG A 778 -34.31 5.92 22.90
N GLU A 779 -33.15 5.40 23.26
CA GLU A 779 -32.42 4.37 22.51
C GLU A 779 -33.25 3.08 22.37
N LEU A 780 -33.90 2.62 23.45
CA LEU A 780 -34.83 1.48 23.41
C LEU A 780 -36.10 1.75 22.60
N ARG A 781 -36.55 3.01 22.44
CA ARG A 781 -37.65 3.34 21.53
C ARG A 781 -37.19 3.29 20.08
N TYR A 782 -36.04 3.88 19.77
CA TYR A 782 -35.42 3.86 18.44
C TYR A 782 -35.16 2.43 17.95
N GLU A 783 -34.52 1.58 18.75
CA GLU A 783 -34.27 0.18 18.37
C GLU A 783 -35.57 -0.64 18.27
N ARG A 784 -36.65 -0.30 19.01
CA ARG A 784 -37.97 -0.92 18.82
C ARG A 784 -38.62 -0.50 17.50
N GLU A 785 -38.51 0.77 17.13
CA GLU A 785 -39.06 1.32 15.88
C GLU A 785 -38.34 0.74 14.67
N LYS A 786 -37.01 0.76 14.67
CA LYS A 786 -36.13 0.04 13.71
C LYS A 786 -36.44 -1.45 13.63
N ASN A 787 -36.75 -2.12 14.74
CA ASN A 787 -37.20 -3.52 14.74
C ASN A 787 -38.62 -3.72 14.16
N LEU A 788 -39.49 -2.70 14.20
CA LEU A 788 -40.78 -2.74 13.51
C LEU A 788 -40.59 -2.52 12.00
N ASP A 789 -39.67 -1.66 11.58
CA ASP A 789 -39.34 -1.46 10.16
C ASP A 789 -38.67 -2.68 9.54
N LEU A 790 -37.70 -3.30 10.23
CA LEU A 790 -37.15 -4.59 9.78
C LEU A 790 -38.23 -5.69 9.68
N LYS A 791 -39.25 -5.69 10.54
CA LYS A 791 -40.40 -6.59 10.41
C LYS A 791 -41.32 -6.24 9.24
N ARG A 792 -41.52 -4.95 8.93
CA ARG A 792 -42.24 -4.49 7.73
C ARG A 792 -41.51 -4.92 6.46
N HIS A 793 -40.20 -4.72 6.38
CA HIS A 793 -39.37 -5.15 5.25
C HIS A 793 -39.36 -6.68 5.08
N ASN A 794 -39.20 -7.45 6.16
CA ASN A 794 -39.27 -8.92 6.09
C ASN A 794 -40.65 -9.41 5.61
N ALA A 795 -41.75 -8.79 6.06
CA ALA A 795 -43.09 -9.13 5.59
C ALA A 795 -43.30 -8.83 4.09
N LEU A 796 -42.72 -7.74 3.58
CA LEU A 796 -42.70 -7.42 2.15
C LEU A 796 -41.85 -8.42 1.36
N LEU A 797 -40.67 -8.81 1.87
CA LEU A 797 -39.80 -9.81 1.23
C LEU A 797 -40.47 -11.19 1.17
N ASP A 798 -41.15 -11.64 2.23
CA ASP A 798 -41.95 -12.88 2.18
C ASP A 798 -43.15 -12.75 1.22
N GLN A 799 -43.75 -11.55 1.06
CA GLN A 799 -44.80 -11.31 0.07
C GLN A 799 -44.26 -11.41 -1.37
N GLU A 800 -43.13 -10.79 -1.70
CA GLU A 800 -42.50 -10.93 -3.03
C GLU A 800 -42.05 -12.37 -3.30
N LYS A 801 -41.47 -13.05 -2.31
CA LYS A 801 -41.13 -14.48 -2.37
C LYS A 801 -42.35 -15.36 -2.67
N ILE A 802 -43.51 -15.06 -2.08
CA ILE A 802 -44.78 -15.76 -2.40
C ILE A 802 -45.22 -15.49 -3.85
N LYS A 803 -45.11 -14.25 -4.35
CA LYS A 803 -45.40 -13.93 -5.76
C LYS A 803 -44.46 -14.69 -6.71
N LEU A 804 -43.15 -14.62 -6.48
CA LEU A 804 -42.15 -15.33 -7.29
C LEU A 804 -42.37 -16.86 -7.26
N CYS A 805 -42.76 -17.44 -6.13
CA CYS A 805 -43.17 -18.84 -6.06
C CYS A 805 -44.45 -19.16 -6.86
N ALA A 806 -45.39 -18.21 -7.00
CA ALA A 806 -46.58 -18.37 -7.83
C ALA A 806 -46.27 -18.22 -9.32
N GLU A 807 -45.43 -17.24 -9.70
CA GLU A 807 -44.95 -17.04 -11.07
C GLU A 807 -44.10 -18.21 -11.56
N LEU A 808 -43.19 -18.73 -10.72
CA LEU A 808 -42.41 -19.94 -11.00
C LEU A 808 -43.31 -21.15 -11.25
N LYS A 809 -44.34 -21.37 -10.42
CA LYS A 809 -45.33 -22.43 -10.64
C LYS A 809 -46.13 -22.23 -11.92
N GLN A 810 -46.46 -20.98 -12.28
CA GLN A 810 -47.13 -20.67 -13.55
C GLN A 810 -46.21 -20.94 -14.76
N ALA A 811 -44.91 -20.64 -14.65
CA ALA A 811 -43.92 -20.94 -15.67
C ALA A 811 -43.69 -22.46 -15.83
N GLN A 812 -43.60 -23.19 -14.71
CA GLN A 812 -43.50 -24.66 -14.71
C GLN A 812 -44.73 -25.32 -15.34
N ALA A 813 -45.94 -24.84 -15.04
CA ALA A 813 -47.17 -25.33 -15.67
C ALA A 813 -47.19 -25.07 -17.19
N LYS A 814 -46.72 -23.90 -17.64
CA LYS A 814 -46.57 -23.58 -19.06
C LYS A 814 -45.51 -24.46 -19.76
N LEU A 815 -44.40 -24.77 -19.08
CA LEU A 815 -43.37 -25.68 -19.60
C LEU A 815 -43.93 -27.09 -19.78
N ALA A 816 -44.59 -27.66 -18.77
CA ALA A 816 -45.23 -28.98 -18.88
C ALA A 816 -46.30 -29.04 -19.98
N GLN A 817 -47.03 -27.94 -20.22
CA GLN A 817 -47.98 -27.83 -21.35
C GLN A 817 -47.26 -27.79 -22.71
N LEU A 818 -46.11 -27.13 -22.81
CA LEU A 818 -45.30 -27.11 -24.03
C LEU A 818 -44.63 -28.48 -24.29
N GLU A 819 -44.05 -29.11 -23.27
CA GLU A 819 -43.44 -30.45 -23.33
C GLU A 819 -44.45 -31.51 -23.80
N THR A 820 -45.67 -31.51 -23.24
CA THR A 820 -46.73 -32.42 -23.69
C THR A 820 -47.19 -32.14 -25.12
N SER A 821 -47.21 -30.87 -25.57
CA SER A 821 -47.50 -30.53 -26.96
C SER A 821 -46.39 -30.94 -27.93
N ALA A 822 -45.12 -30.84 -27.52
CA ALA A 822 -43.96 -31.26 -28.31
C ALA A 822 -43.89 -32.79 -28.43
N ALA A 823 -44.20 -33.52 -27.35
CA ALA A 823 -44.31 -34.98 -27.37
C ALA A 823 -45.43 -35.46 -28.32
N ALA A 824 -46.57 -34.76 -28.37
CA ALA A 824 -47.64 -35.06 -29.33
C ALA A 824 -47.20 -34.82 -30.78
N GLN A 825 -46.52 -33.70 -31.07
CA GLN A 825 -45.98 -33.40 -32.40
C GLN A 825 -44.90 -34.42 -32.83
N ALA A 826 -44.04 -34.87 -31.90
CA ALA A 826 -43.06 -35.92 -32.17
C ALA A 826 -43.76 -37.24 -32.57
N ALA A 827 -44.83 -37.63 -31.87
CA ALA A 827 -45.61 -38.82 -32.20
C ALA A 827 -46.31 -38.72 -33.57
N GLU A 828 -46.82 -37.55 -33.96
CA GLU A 828 -47.35 -37.33 -35.32
C GLU A 828 -46.25 -37.45 -36.39
N LEU A 829 -45.06 -36.89 -36.13
CA LEU A 829 -43.91 -37.01 -37.05
C LEU A 829 -43.43 -38.47 -37.19
N GLU A 830 -43.41 -39.26 -36.12
CA GLU A 830 -43.10 -40.69 -36.19
C GLU A 830 -44.14 -41.47 -36.99
N GLN A 831 -45.43 -41.18 -36.82
CA GLN A 831 -46.50 -41.79 -37.63
C GLN A 831 -46.37 -41.43 -39.11
N LEU A 832 -46.06 -40.18 -39.44
CA LEU A 832 -45.81 -39.73 -40.82
C LEU A 832 -44.54 -40.38 -41.42
N GLN A 833 -43.48 -40.59 -40.63
CA GLN A 833 -42.31 -41.37 -41.07
C GLN A 833 -42.64 -42.84 -41.29
N GLN A 834 -43.41 -43.48 -40.41
CA GLN A 834 -43.86 -44.87 -40.60
C GLN A 834 -44.71 -44.98 -41.87
N ARG A 835 -45.70 -44.10 -42.06
CA ARG A 835 -46.54 -44.04 -43.27
C ARG A 835 -45.70 -43.85 -44.54
N THR A 836 -44.66 -43.04 -44.47
CA THR A 836 -43.71 -42.85 -45.58
C THR A 836 -42.92 -44.12 -45.88
N ARG A 837 -42.45 -44.86 -44.85
CA ARG A 837 -41.76 -46.16 -45.01
C ARG A 837 -42.68 -47.23 -45.61
N GLU A 838 -43.93 -47.29 -45.18
CA GLU A 838 -44.96 -48.18 -45.76
C GLU A 838 -45.14 -47.93 -47.26
N LEU A 839 -45.35 -46.67 -47.66
CA LEU A 839 -45.52 -46.29 -49.07
C LEU A 839 -44.28 -46.61 -49.92
N HIS A 840 -43.06 -46.47 -49.37
CA HIS A 840 -41.83 -46.90 -50.06
C HIS A 840 -41.77 -48.43 -50.24
N LEU A 841 -42.21 -49.21 -49.26
CA LEU A 841 -42.30 -50.67 -49.37
C LEU A 841 -43.39 -51.11 -50.37
N GLU A 842 -44.52 -50.39 -50.45
CA GLU A 842 -45.53 -50.62 -51.48
C GLU A 842 -45.03 -50.26 -52.88
N LEU A 843 -44.28 -49.16 -53.04
CA LEU A 843 -43.64 -48.81 -54.30
C LEU A 843 -42.57 -49.84 -54.73
N ALA A 844 -41.78 -50.36 -53.79
CA ALA A 844 -40.81 -51.43 -54.04
C ALA A 844 -41.49 -52.76 -54.42
N ARG A 845 -42.59 -53.14 -53.74
CA ARG A 845 -43.40 -54.30 -54.14
C ARG A 845 -44.03 -54.11 -55.52
N ASN A 846 -44.47 -52.90 -55.85
CA ASN A 846 -45.03 -52.58 -57.17
C ASN A 846 -43.97 -52.54 -58.28
N SER A 847 -42.73 -52.12 -58.01
CA SER A 847 -41.64 -52.21 -58.98
C SER A 847 -41.20 -53.67 -59.18
N GLN A 848 -41.11 -54.46 -58.12
CA GLN A 848 -40.81 -55.89 -58.20
C GLN A 848 -41.92 -56.68 -58.93
N ASN A 849 -43.20 -56.35 -58.69
CA ASN A 849 -44.33 -56.91 -59.46
C ASN A 849 -44.33 -56.48 -60.93
N ARG A 850 -43.82 -55.29 -61.26
CA ARG A 850 -43.59 -54.87 -62.67
C ARG A 850 -42.42 -55.64 -63.28
N GLN A 851 -41.36 -55.92 -62.53
CA GLN A 851 -40.20 -56.71 -62.98
C GLN A 851 -40.53 -58.19 -63.20
N SER A 852 -41.35 -58.82 -62.35
CA SER A 852 -41.86 -60.18 -62.60
C SER A 852 -42.90 -60.18 -63.73
N SER A 853 -43.70 -59.12 -63.87
CA SER A 853 -44.59 -58.96 -65.05
C SER A 853 -43.83 -58.73 -66.36
N SER A 854 -42.62 -58.16 -66.33
CA SER A 854 -41.74 -58.09 -67.51
C SER A 854 -41.01 -59.40 -67.74
N SER A 855 -40.49 -60.08 -66.71
CA SER A 855 -39.85 -61.40 -66.89
C SER A 855 -40.84 -62.44 -67.44
N LEU A 856 -42.06 -62.51 -66.92
CA LEU A 856 -43.11 -63.40 -67.46
C LEU A 856 -43.53 -63.03 -68.89
N ARG A 857 -43.43 -61.74 -69.28
CA ARG A 857 -43.69 -61.27 -70.65
C ARG A 857 -42.52 -61.60 -71.59
N GLU A 858 -41.29 -61.54 -71.09
CA GLU A 858 -40.07 -61.93 -71.77
C GLU A 858 -40.00 -63.45 -71.94
N GLU A 859 -40.33 -64.23 -70.90
CA GLU A 859 -40.50 -65.69 -70.94
C GLU A 859 -41.59 -66.11 -71.93
N LEU A 860 -42.76 -65.45 -71.92
CA LEU A 860 -43.81 -65.68 -72.94
C LEU A 860 -43.32 -65.32 -74.36
N SER A 861 -42.48 -64.30 -74.50
CA SER A 861 -41.85 -63.97 -75.78
C SER A 861 -40.79 -65.01 -76.18
N ALA A 862 -40.08 -65.58 -75.21
CA ALA A 862 -39.06 -66.61 -75.38
C ALA A 862 -39.67 -67.99 -75.66
N GLU A 863 -40.86 -68.30 -75.15
CA GLU A 863 -41.67 -69.47 -75.56
C GLU A 863 -42.16 -69.29 -77.00
N ARG A 864 -42.71 -68.12 -77.35
CA ARG A 864 -43.09 -67.81 -78.74
C ARG A 864 -41.89 -67.90 -79.69
N ALA A 865 -40.74 -67.39 -79.27
CA ALA A 865 -39.48 -67.52 -80.01
C ALA A 865 -38.99 -68.97 -80.07
N ARG A 866 -39.19 -69.78 -79.03
CA ARG A 866 -38.84 -71.22 -79.01
C ARG A 866 -39.75 -72.07 -79.90
N VAL A 867 -41.05 -71.76 -80.00
CA VAL A 867 -41.96 -72.40 -80.98
C VAL A 867 -41.52 -72.03 -82.41
N ILE A 868 -41.27 -70.75 -82.70
CA ILE A 868 -40.74 -70.31 -84.00
C ILE A 868 -39.35 -70.92 -84.28
N ALA A 869 -38.53 -71.14 -83.26
CA ALA A 869 -37.25 -71.82 -83.37
C ALA A 869 -37.40 -73.34 -83.54
N ALA A 870 -38.49 -73.96 -83.06
CA ALA A 870 -38.80 -75.37 -83.26
C ALA A 870 -39.25 -75.65 -84.71
N ASP A 871 -40.11 -74.81 -85.28
CA ASP A 871 -40.46 -74.87 -86.71
C ASP A 871 -39.23 -74.64 -87.59
N LYS A 872 -38.37 -73.67 -87.22
CA LYS A 872 -37.03 -73.53 -87.84
C LYS A 872 -36.16 -74.77 -87.61
N LYS A 873 -36.25 -75.47 -86.47
CA LYS A 873 -35.50 -76.70 -86.19
C LYS A 873 -35.84 -77.83 -87.15
N VAL A 874 -37.10 -77.95 -87.55
CA VAL A 874 -37.55 -78.94 -88.55
C VAL A 874 -36.93 -78.65 -89.92
N LEU A 875 -36.89 -77.38 -90.33
CA LEU A 875 -36.21 -76.94 -91.55
C LEU A 875 -34.67 -77.08 -91.45
N GLU A 876 -34.09 -76.76 -90.30
CA GLU A 876 -32.67 -76.97 -90.01
C GLU A 876 -32.29 -78.45 -90.05
N LEU A 877 -33.14 -79.38 -89.62
CA LEU A 877 -32.89 -80.82 -89.68
C LEU A 877 -32.85 -81.32 -91.14
N GLN A 878 -33.71 -80.81 -92.02
CA GLN A 878 -33.60 -81.06 -93.46
C GLN A 878 -32.30 -80.48 -94.07
N GLN A 879 -31.81 -79.35 -93.53
CA GLN A 879 -30.53 -78.77 -93.93
C GLN A 879 -29.32 -79.48 -93.31
N GLN A 880 -29.44 -80.08 -92.13
CA GLN A 880 -28.33 -80.74 -91.42
C GLN A 880 -27.80 -81.97 -92.18
N LEU A 881 -28.65 -82.66 -92.94
CA LEU A 881 -28.22 -83.73 -93.87
C LEU A 881 -27.24 -83.21 -94.94
N LYS A 882 -27.42 -81.98 -95.43
CA LYS A 882 -26.47 -81.32 -96.34
C LYS A 882 -25.24 -80.82 -95.59
N ASN A 883 -25.40 -80.36 -94.35
CA ASN A 883 -24.30 -79.87 -93.53
C ASN A 883 -23.32 -80.98 -93.10
N ALA A 884 -23.75 -82.24 -93.00
CA ALA A 884 -22.86 -83.37 -92.72
C ALA A 884 -21.75 -83.53 -93.78
N LEU A 885 -22.08 -83.31 -95.07
CA LEU A 885 -21.10 -83.29 -96.17
C LEU A 885 -20.17 -82.04 -96.14
N HIS A 886 -20.54 -81.00 -95.41
CA HIS A 886 -19.71 -79.82 -95.20
C HIS A 886 -18.80 -79.96 -93.96
N GLN A 887 -19.26 -80.63 -92.90
CA GLN A 887 -18.53 -80.82 -91.64
C GLN A 887 -17.17 -81.52 -91.83
N LEU A 888 -17.05 -82.46 -92.78
CA LEU A 888 -15.77 -83.13 -93.05
C LEU A 888 -14.65 -82.14 -93.44
N ARG A 889 -14.99 -81.05 -94.16
CA ARG A 889 -14.05 -79.97 -94.53
C ARG A 889 -13.82 -78.94 -93.42
N LEU A 890 -14.63 -78.96 -92.36
CA LEU A 890 -14.46 -78.07 -91.20
C LEU A 890 -13.52 -78.67 -90.15
N GLU A 891 -13.43 -80.00 -90.03
CA GLU A 891 -12.41 -80.63 -89.16
C GLU A 891 -10.98 -80.38 -89.66
N GLU A 892 -10.77 -80.34 -90.97
CA GLU A 892 -9.48 -79.98 -91.58
C GLU A 892 -9.06 -78.55 -91.22
N ALA A 893 -10.01 -77.62 -91.03
CA ALA A 893 -9.74 -76.26 -90.55
C ALA A 893 -9.48 -76.21 -89.03
N ARG A 894 -10.24 -76.96 -88.23
CA ARG A 894 -10.11 -77.04 -86.76
C ARG A 894 -8.73 -77.53 -86.31
N ALA A 895 -8.10 -78.42 -87.07
CA ALA A 895 -6.71 -78.84 -86.86
C ALA A 895 -5.70 -77.66 -86.98
N GLY A 896 -5.97 -76.70 -87.87
CA GLY A 896 -5.19 -75.46 -87.99
C GLY A 896 -5.42 -74.50 -86.81
N GLU A 897 -6.66 -74.38 -86.33
CA GLU A 897 -7.02 -73.51 -85.19
C GLU A 897 -6.44 -73.99 -83.87
N THR A 898 -6.50 -75.29 -83.58
CA THR A 898 -5.84 -75.88 -82.39
C THR A 898 -4.33 -75.64 -82.39
N SER A 899 -3.66 -75.79 -83.53
CA SER A 899 -2.24 -75.45 -83.70
C SER A 899 -1.94 -73.95 -83.54
N LYS A 900 -2.95 -73.08 -83.62
CA LYS A 900 -2.83 -71.65 -83.31
C LYS A 900 -3.00 -71.40 -81.81
N LEU A 901 -4.05 -71.95 -81.20
CA LEU A 901 -4.29 -71.86 -79.75
C LEU A 901 -3.12 -72.42 -78.93
N GLU A 902 -2.39 -73.40 -79.44
CA GLU A 902 -1.15 -73.91 -78.84
C GLU A 902 0.03 -72.90 -78.88
N ARG A 903 0.07 -71.96 -79.83
CA ARG A 903 1.05 -70.85 -79.80
C ARG A 903 0.55 -69.76 -78.90
N ASP A 904 -0.69 -69.34 -79.08
CA ASP A 904 -1.35 -68.31 -78.26
C ASP A 904 -1.25 -68.65 -76.76
N THR A 905 -1.34 -69.94 -76.36
CA THR A 905 -1.16 -70.37 -74.95
C THR A 905 0.28 -70.38 -74.46
N ARG A 906 1.29 -70.61 -75.33
CA ARG A 906 2.71 -70.45 -74.99
C ARG A 906 3.07 -68.97 -74.87
N ASP A 907 2.67 -68.17 -75.84
CA ASP A 907 2.88 -66.73 -75.86
C ASP A 907 2.21 -66.06 -74.63
N MET A 908 1.02 -66.52 -74.21
CA MET A 908 0.40 -66.06 -72.97
C MET A 908 1.11 -66.55 -71.70
N SER A 909 1.72 -67.75 -71.70
CA SER A 909 2.57 -68.22 -70.61
C SER A 909 3.84 -67.38 -70.47
N ASP A 910 4.48 -67.03 -71.58
CA ASP A 910 5.70 -66.22 -71.59
C ASP A 910 5.41 -64.73 -71.30
N ASN A 911 4.24 -64.23 -71.72
CA ASN A 911 3.73 -62.94 -71.24
C ASN A 911 3.45 -62.96 -69.73
N LEU A 912 2.90 -64.05 -69.17
CA LEU A 912 2.69 -64.18 -67.72
C LEU A 912 4.01 -64.30 -66.94
N SER A 913 5.05 -64.92 -67.50
CA SER A 913 6.38 -64.95 -66.87
C SER A 913 7.05 -63.57 -66.92
N ALA A 914 6.99 -62.87 -68.06
CA ALA A 914 7.50 -61.50 -68.22
C ALA A 914 6.72 -60.46 -67.38
N LEU A 915 5.43 -60.66 -67.14
CA LEU A 915 4.65 -59.82 -66.21
C LEU A 915 5.03 -60.10 -64.75
N ARG A 916 5.39 -61.35 -64.40
CA ARG A 916 5.88 -61.69 -63.05
C ARG A 916 7.27 -61.07 -62.77
N THR A 917 8.19 -61.10 -63.73
CA THR A 917 9.50 -60.44 -63.56
C THR A 917 9.35 -58.92 -63.46
N LYS A 918 8.56 -58.29 -64.35
CA LYS A 918 8.25 -56.85 -64.27
C LYS A 918 7.60 -56.46 -62.94
N LEU A 919 6.64 -57.25 -62.43
CA LEU A 919 6.03 -57.00 -61.12
C LEU A 919 7.05 -57.10 -59.97
N GLN A 920 8.08 -57.93 -60.10
CA GLN A 920 9.15 -58.06 -59.11
C GLN A 920 10.19 -56.93 -59.22
N GLU A 921 10.53 -56.50 -60.45
CA GLU A 921 11.33 -55.31 -60.73
C GLU A 921 10.65 -54.03 -60.21
N GLU A 922 9.35 -53.85 -60.50
CA GLU A 922 8.55 -52.74 -59.95
C GLU A 922 8.51 -52.76 -58.43
N LYS A 923 8.39 -53.93 -57.78
CA LYS A 923 8.43 -54.03 -56.31
C LYS A 923 9.79 -53.61 -55.73
N LEU A 924 10.89 -53.86 -56.43
CA LEU A 924 12.22 -53.41 -56.03
C LEU A 924 12.41 -51.91 -56.29
N GLN A 925 11.92 -51.39 -57.43
CA GLN A 925 11.95 -49.96 -57.74
C GLN A 925 11.09 -49.14 -56.77
N ARG A 926 9.89 -49.62 -56.43
CA ARG A 926 9.02 -48.99 -55.41
C ARG A 926 9.73 -48.93 -54.06
N LYS A 927 10.32 -50.03 -53.58
CA LYS A 927 11.13 -50.04 -52.35
C LYS A 927 12.30 -49.07 -52.36
N LEU A 928 13.02 -48.96 -53.48
CA LEU A 928 14.11 -48.01 -53.63
C LEU A 928 13.62 -46.54 -53.62
N VAL A 929 12.45 -46.28 -54.20
CA VAL A 929 11.81 -44.95 -54.16
C VAL A 929 11.26 -44.66 -52.75
N GLU A 930 10.62 -45.63 -52.09
CA GLU A 930 10.14 -45.55 -50.71
C GLU A 930 11.30 -45.14 -49.78
N GLN A 931 12.39 -45.92 -49.76
CA GLN A 931 13.62 -45.61 -49.01
C GLN A 931 14.16 -44.21 -49.32
N ARG A 932 14.26 -43.83 -50.60
CA ARG A 932 14.75 -42.50 -50.98
C ARG A 932 13.79 -41.37 -50.58
N THR A 933 12.48 -41.62 -50.54
CA THR A 933 11.51 -40.65 -50.00
C THR A 933 11.56 -40.56 -48.48
N GLU A 934 11.87 -41.65 -47.77
CA GLU A 934 12.11 -41.64 -46.33
C GLU A 934 13.38 -40.85 -45.98
N GLU A 935 14.49 -41.07 -46.70
CA GLU A 935 15.72 -40.28 -46.59
C GLU A 935 15.46 -38.78 -46.83
N LEU A 936 14.77 -38.43 -47.93
CA LEU A 936 14.43 -37.05 -48.24
C LEU A 936 13.47 -36.44 -47.20
N GLN A 937 12.52 -37.21 -46.67
CA GLN A 937 11.66 -36.77 -45.57
C GLN A 937 12.47 -36.53 -44.28
N GLN A 938 13.44 -37.39 -43.95
CA GLN A 938 14.34 -37.19 -42.81
C GLN A 938 15.20 -35.93 -42.99
N GLN A 939 15.73 -35.69 -44.19
CA GLN A 939 16.47 -34.48 -44.52
C GLN A 939 15.58 -33.23 -44.41
N VAL A 940 14.36 -33.24 -44.96
CA VAL A 940 13.40 -32.13 -44.82
C VAL A 940 12.99 -31.89 -43.36
N ARG A 941 12.79 -32.95 -42.56
CA ARG A 941 12.55 -32.83 -41.10
C ARG A 941 13.76 -32.20 -40.40
N SER A 942 14.99 -32.63 -40.72
CA SER A 942 16.22 -32.06 -40.15
C SER A 942 16.44 -30.59 -40.56
N LEU A 943 16.11 -30.22 -41.79
CA LEU A 943 16.18 -28.84 -42.26
C LEU A 943 15.13 -27.97 -41.57
N ARG A 944 13.87 -28.44 -41.45
CA ARG A 944 12.82 -27.74 -40.70
C ARG A 944 13.13 -27.57 -39.21
N THR A 945 13.77 -28.55 -38.56
CA THR A 945 14.19 -28.37 -37.16
C THR A 945 15.33 -27.36 -37.04
N LYS A 946 16.28 -27.33 -37.99
CA LYS A 946 17.33 -26.30 -38.05
C LYS A 946 16.77 -24.90 -38.32
N GLU A 947 15.87 -24.78 -39.29
CA GLU A 947 15.11 -23.57 -39.61
C GLU A 947 14.33 -23.05 -38.39
N ALA A 948 13.65 -23.93 -37.64
CA ALA A 948 12.99 -23.57 -36.38
C ALA A 948 13.97 -23.17 -35.26
N THR A 949 15.15 -23.81 -35.15
CA THR A 949 16.18 -23.36 -34.18
C THR A 949 16.76 -21.99 -34.55
N LEU A 950 17.03 -21.74 -35.84
CA LEU A 950 17.55 -20.47 -36.32
C LEU A 950 16.52 -19.36 -36.21
N SER A 951 15.25 -19.64 -36.51
CA SER A 951 14.15 -18.68 -36.33
C SER A 951 14.00 -18.25 -34.88
N ARG A 952 14.04 -19.20 -33.93
CA ARG A 952 14.01 -18.89 -32.49
C ARG A 952 15.23 -18.09 -32.05
N ALA A 953 16.43 -18.50 -32.43
CA ALA A 953 17.65 -17.74 -32.14
C ALA A 953 17.61 -16.32 -32.73
N ASN A 954 16.99 -16.13 -33.91
CA ASN A 954 16.85 -14.83 -34.54
C ASN A 954 15.80 -13.96 -33.84
N SER A 955 14.69 -14.51 -33.36
CA SER A 955 13.75 -13.79 -32.48
C SER A 955 14.38 -13.46 -31.12
N GLU A 956 15.14 -14.37 -30.51
CA GLU A 956 15.87 -14.12 -29.26
C GLU A 956 16.90 -13.00 -29.43
N LEU A 957 17.62 -12.94 -30.56
CA LEU A 957 18.52 -11.84 -30.89
C LEU A 957 17.78 -10.54 -31.20
N SER A 958 16.62 -10.60 -31.87
CA SER A 958 15.79 -9.41 -32.16
C SER A 958 15.24 -8.79 -30.87
N HIS A 959 14.76 -9.60 -29.92
CA HIS A 959 14.29 -9.11 -28.63
C HIS A 959 15.42 -8.57 -27.77
N ARG A 960 16.62 -9.18 -27.81
CA ARG A 960 17.81 -8.59 -27.15
C ARG A 960 18.22 -7.26 -27.80
N PHE A 961 18.09 -7.13 -29.11
CA PHE A 961 18.35 -5.87 -29.82
C PHE A 961 17.34 -4.79 -29.40
N GLN A 962 16.05 -5.07 -29.44
CA GLN A 962 14.98 -4.19 -28.95
C GLN A 962 15.15 -3.83 -27.45
N GLN A 963 15.60 -4.77 -26.63
CA GLN A 963 15.91 -4.52 -25.21
C GLN A 963 17.12 -3.57 -25.04
N MET A 964 18.14 -3.69 -25.89
CA MET A 964 19.27 -2.73 -25.89
C MET A 964 18.88 -1.36 -26.46
N GLU A 965 18.01 -1.31 -27.48
CA GLU A 965 17.49 -0.05 -28.03
C GLU A 965 16.63 0.70 -27.00
N THR A 966 15.66 0.04 -26.39
CA THR A 966 14.83 0.64 -25.31
C THR A 966 15.67 1.06 -24.10
N GLN A 967 16.69 0.29 -23.72
CA GLN A 967 17.65 0.72 -22.68
C GLN A 967 18.46 1.97 -23.10
N LEU A 968 18.84 2.09 -24.37
CA LEU A 968 19.53 3.28 -24.90
C LEU A 968 18.60 4.49 -25.01
N GLU A 969 17.30 4.30 -25.29
CA GLU A 969 16.29 5.36 -25.28
C GLU A 969 16.01 5.86 -23.87
N VAL A 970 15.85 4.95 -22.89
CA VAL A 970 15.72 5.30 -21.46
C VAL A 970 16.95 6.08 -21.00
N LEU A 971 18.17 5.58 -21.23
CA LEU A 971 19.41 6.27 -20.86
C LEU A 971 19.58 7.63 -21.57
N GLN A 972 19.05 7.80 -22.79
CA GLN A 972 19.01 9.10 -23.47
C GLN A 972 17.99 10.05 -22.83
N SER A 973 16.83 9.54 -22.39
CA SER A 973 15.83 10.33 -21.69
C SER A 973 16.31 10.77 -20.29
N GLU A 974 16.97 9.88 -19.54
CA GLU A 974 17.64 10.18 -18.27
C GLU A 974 18.75 11.22 -18.47
N LEU A 975 19.58 11.05 -19.51
CA LEU A 975 20.61 12.03 -19.84
C LEU A 975 20.02 13.39 -20.25
N SER A 976 18.89 13.41 -20.96
CA SER A 976 18.22 14.66 -21.35
C SER A 976 17.64 15.40 -20.14
N SER A 977 16.90 14.70 -19.28
CA SER A 977 16.31 15.28 -18.06
C SER A 977 17.38 15.69 -17.03
N ALA A 978 18.47 14.94 -16.90
CA ALA A 978 19.62 15.35 -16.09
C ALA A 978 20.31 16.61 -16.65
N ASN A 979 20.42 16.77 -17.97
CA ASN A 979 20.91 18.00 -18.58
C ASN A 979 19.94 19.18 -18.38
N GLU A 980 18.62 18.96 -18.45
CA GLU A 980 17.63 20.00 -18.15
C GLU A 980 17.67 20.42 -16.68
N GLN A 981 17.80 19.48 -15.75
CA GLN A 981 18.03 19.76 -14.32
C GLN A 981 19.36 20.52 -14.09
N LEU A 982 20.42 20.20 -14.83
CA LEU A 982 21.68 20.95 -14.78
C LEU A 982 21.51 22.38 -15.32
N ILE A 983 20.75 22.57 -16.40
CA ILE A 983 20.44 23.90 -16.96
C ILE A 983 19.55 24.71 -16.00
N LEU A 984 18.56 24.09 -15.35
CA LEU A 984 17.68 24.73 -14.36
C LEU A 984 18.44 25.11 -13.08
N SER A 985 19.27 24.22 -12.55
CA SER A 985 20.13 24.52 -11.40
C SER A 985 21.15 25.60 -11.73
N GLN A 986 21.81 25.56 -12.89
CA GLN A 986 22.70 26.64 -13.35
C GLN A 986 21.97 27.98 -13.46
N LYS A 987 20.74 28.02 -14.01
CA LYS A 987 19.89 29.23 -14.03
C LYS A 987 19.53 29.70 -12.62
N SER A 988 19.32 28.79 -11.66
CA SER A 988 19.06 29.16 -10.27
C SER A 988 20.31 29.75 -9.58
N CYS A 989 21.49 29.18 -9.82
CA CYS A 989 22.76 29.73 -9.35
C CYS A 989 23.00 31.12 -9.92
N HIS A 990 22.79 31.33 -11.22
CA HIS A 990 22.97 32.65 -11.85
C HIS A 990 22.02 33.72 -11.26
N LYS A 991 20.75 33.36 -10.98
CA LYS A 991 19.83 34.27 -10.26
C LYS A 991 20.30 34.60 -8.85
N LEU A 992 20.88 33.63 -8.13
CA LEU A 992 21.45 33.86 -6.79
C LEU A 992 22.74 34.70 -6.85
N GLU A 993 23.56 34.54 -7.90
CA GLU A 993 24.72 35.38 -8.19
C GLU A 993 24.30 36.83 -8.52
N GLU A 994 23.29 37.02 -9.38
CA GLU A 994 22.69 38.34 -9.66
C GLU A 994 22.13 39.00 -8.40
N GLN A 995 21.39 38.26 -7.57
CA GLN A 995 20.87 38.74 -6.28
C GLN A 995 21.99 39.13 -5.33
N LEU A 996 23.02 38.28 -5.18
CA LEU A 996 24.20 38.56 -4.35
C LEU A 996 24.94 39.82 -4.81
N ILE A 997 25.15 39.98 -6.12
CA ILE A 997 25.77 41.18 -6.71
C ILE A 997 24.92 42.42 -6.45
N SER A 998 23.59 42.34 -6.61
CA SER A 998 22.70 43.48 -6.34
C SER A 998 22.72 43.90 -4.86
N SER A 999 22.69 42.93 -3.94
CA SER A 999 22.77 43.17 -2.49
C SER A 999 24.13 43.71 -2.07
N GLN A 1000 25.23 43.22 -2.68
CA GLN A 1000 26.56 43.79 -2.48
C GLN A 1000 26.63 45.24 -2.94
N GLN A 1001 26.08 45.57 -4.12
CA GLN A 1001 26.00 46.94 -4.62
C GLN A 1001 25.13 47.86 -3.74
N GLU A 1002 24.15 47.32 -3.01
CA GLU A 1002 23.40 48.07 -1.99
C GLU A 1002 24.22 48.29 -0.72
N SER A 1003 24.92 47.26 -0.24
CA SER A 1003 25.84 47.40 0.90
C SER A 1003 26.97 48.39 0.61
N GLU A 1004 27.52 48.40 -0.60
CA GLU A 1004 28.56 49.35 -1.02
C GLU A 1004 28.01 50.78 -1.09
N ARG A 1005 26.80 50.99 -1.66
CA ARG A 1005 26.11 52.29 -1.65
C ARG A 1005 25.83 52.80 -0.22
N LEU A 1006 25.32 51.94 0.66
CA LEU A 1006 25.08 52.30 2.07
C LEU A 1006 26.38 52.59 2.83
N GLN A 1007 27.48 51.93 2.49
CA GLN A 1007 28.81 52.23 3.03
C GLN A 1007 29.34 53.59 2.56
N GLU A 1008 29.14 53.95 1.28
CA GLU A 1008 29.46 55.29 0.77
C GLU A 1008 28.59 56.37 1.43
N GLU A 1009 27.28 56.15 1.59
CA GLU A 1009 26.38 57.06 2.30
C GLU A 1009 26.81 57.27 3.76
N LEU A 1010 27.13 56.19 4.48
CA LEU A 1010 27.66 56.26 5.84
C LEU A 1010 28.99 57.04 5.88
N GLN A 1011 29.90 56.80 4.94
CA GLN A 1011 31.17 57.51 4.85
C GLN A 1011 30.96 59.01 4.55
N ASN A 1012 29.97 59.35 3.73
CA ASN A 1012 29.58 60.74 3.45
C ASN A 1012 28.97 61.42 4.69
N ILE A 1013 28.11 60.74 5.44
CA ILE A 1013 27.54 61.24 6.70
C ILE A 1013 28.65 61.45 7.75
N LEU A 1014 29.60 60.52 7.88
CA LEU A 1014 30.77 60.66 8.75
C LEU A 1014 31.61 61.87 8.37
N GLN A 1015 31.89 62.09 7.08
CA GLN A 1015 32.59 63.29 6.59
C GLN A 1015 31.82 64.58 6.93
N GLN A 1016 30.50 64.61 6.73
CA GLN A 1016 29.67 65.77 7.08
C GLN A 1016 29.73 66.07 8.59
N LEU A 1017 29.58 65.04 9.43
CA LEU A 1017 29.71 65.15 10.88
C LEU A 1017 31.09 65.69 11.29
N ASP A 1018 32.15 65.21 10.65
CA ASP A 1018 33.52 65.66 10.88
C ASP A 1018 33.72 67.14 10.49
N THR A 1019 33.16 67.59 9.36
CA THR A 1019 33.16 69.03 9.01
C THR A 1019 32.38 69.88 10.00
N ASN A 1020 31.28 69.37 10.56
CA ASN A 1020 30.48 70.08 11.55
C ASN A 1020 31.19 70.17 12.92
N ILE A 1021 31.91 69.11 13.34
CA ILE A 1021 32.81 69.15 14.51
C ILE A 1021 33.93 70.18 14.30
N ARG A 1022 34.56 70.21 13.12
CA ARG A 1022 35.60 71.21 12.79
C ARG A 1022 35.05 72.65 12.87
N ARG A 1023 33.89 72.92 12.23
CA ARG A 1023 33.19 74.22 12.30
C ARG A 1023 32.81 74.63 13.73
N TYR A 1024 32.36 73.68 14.55
CA TYR A 1024 32.04 73.93 15.97
C TYR A 1024 33.30 74.30 16.77
N ASN A 1025 34.37 73.53 16.61
CA ASN A 1025 35.66 73.77 17.29
C ASN A 1025 36.29 75.11 16.88
N GLU A 1026 36.17 75.49 15.60
CA GLU A 1026 36.59 76.79 15.09
C GLU A 1026 35.80 77.95 15.73
N LYS A 1027 34.46 77.88 15.74
CA LYS A 1027 33.61 78.87 16.44
C LYS A 1027 33.91 78.94 17.94
N HIS A 1028 34.18 77.81 18.59
CA HIS A 1028 34.59 77.77 19.99
C HIS A 1028 35.97 78.42 20.20
N PHE A 1029 36.94 78.20 19.31
CA PHE A 1029 38.24 78.87 19.35
C PHE A 1029 38.12 80.39 19.10
N GLU A 1030 37.25 80.83 18.19
CA GLU A 1030 36.89 82.24 18.03
C GLU A 1030 36.32 82.83 19.32
N HIS A 1031 35.33 82.20 19.95
CA HIS A 1031 34.78 82.69 21.21
C HIS A 1031 35.83 82.74 22.33
N LYS A 1032 36.69 81.71 22.41
CA LYS A 1032 37.81 81.65 23.37
C LYS A 1032 38.86 82.74 23.13
N THR A 1033 39.11 83.14 21.87
CA THR A 1033 40.03 84.25 21.54
C THR A 1033 39.39 85.62 21.70
N LYS A 1034 38.11 85.80 21.33
CA LYS A 1034 37.31 87.01 21.63
C LYS A 1034 37.26 87.28 23.14
N LEU A 1035 36.98 86.26 23.95
CA LEU A 1035 36.97 86.34 25.42
C LEU A 1035 38.36 86.66 26.00
N ARG A 1036 39.45 86.06 25.49
CA ARG A 1036 40.83 86.42 25.88
C ARG A 1036 41.14 87.90 25.59
N ARG A 1037 40.77 88.41 24.40
CA ARG A 1037 40.94 89.83 24.04
C ARG A 1037 40.15 90.75 24.97
N ALA A 1038 38.89 90.43 25.25
CA ALA A 1038 38.07 91.18 26.20
C ALA A 1038 38.70 91.20 27.61
N LYS A 1039 39.14 90.04 28.14
CA LYS A 1039 39.84 89.97 29.44
C LYS A 1039 41.13 90.81 29.45
N GLN A 1040 41.92 90.80 28.38
CA GLN A 1040 43.12 91.63 28.25
C GLN A 1040 42.80 93.14 28.23
N LEU A 1041 41.71 93.56 27.56
CA LEU A 1041 41.27 94.95 27.57
C LEU A 1041 40.78 95.38 28.96
N PHE A 1042 39.99 94.55 29.65
CA PHE A 1042 39.58 94.82 31.03
C PHE A 1042 40.77 94.87 31.98
N MET A 1043 41.74 93.96 31.88
CA MET A 1043 42.96 94.01 32.70
C MET A 1043 43.74 95.32 32.47
N LYS A 1044 43.95 95.74 31.21
CA LYS A 1044 44.60 97.03 30.90
C LYS A 1044 43.82 98.23 31.47
N ALA A 1045 42.50 98.24 31.31
CA ALA A 1045 41.65 99.30 31.83
C ALA A 1045 41.51 99.28 33.37
N THR A 1046 41.84 98.16 34.02
CA THR A 1046 41.91 98.04 35.48
C THR A 1046 43.25 98.60 35.94
N THR A 1047 44.40 98.12 35.41
CA THR A 1047 45.72 98.65 35.78
C THR A 1047 45.87 100.16 35.51
N GLN A 1048 45.25 100.69 34.46
CA GLN A 1048 45.18 102.14 34.21
C GLN A 1048 44.36 102.91 35.26
N ARG A 1049 43.28 102.31 35.79
CA ARG A 1049 42.53 102.88 36.92
C ARG A 1049 43.36 102.78 38.20
N ASP A 1050 43.97 101.64 38.48
CA ASP A 1050 44.78 101.41 39.68
C ASP A 1050 45.94 102.41 39.75
N MET A 1051 46.68 102.61 38.64
CA MET A 1051 47.73 103.64 38.56
C MET A 1051 47.19 105.07 38.73
N LYS A 1052 45.96 105.35 38.29
CA LYS A 1052 45.33 106.67 38.46
C LYS A 1052 44.82 106.88 39.89
N ILE A 1053 44.31 105.83 40.54
CA ILE A 1053 43.93 105.80 41.96
C ILE A 1053 45.18 106.03 42.80
N GLN A 1054 46.24 105.24 42.60
CA GLN A 1054 47.51 105.40 43.30
C GLN A 1054 48.11 106.81 43.12
N LYS A 1055 48.01 107.41 41.93
CA LYS A 1055 48.40 108.82 41.76
C LYS A 1055 47.51 109.77 42.59
N LEU A 1056 46.20 109.61 42.57
CA LEU A 1056 45.28 110.45 43.36
C LEU A 1056 45.49 110.27 44.87
N GLU A 1057 45.81 109.07 45.34
CA GLU A 1057 46.17 108.79 46.74
C GLU A 1057 47.46 109.51 47.14
N ASN A 1058 48.48 109.51 46.28
CA ASN A 1058 49.72 110.28 46.49
C ASN A 1058 49.46 111.79 46.45
N ASP A 1059 48.67 112.29 45.48
CA ASP A 1059 48.30 113.70 45.36
C ASP A 1059 47.51 114.16 46.61
N LEU A 1060 46.62 113.31 47.15
CA LEU A 1060 45.86 113.55 48.40
C LEU A 1060 46.75 113.51 49.65
N ALA A 1061 47.67 112.56 49.76
CA ALA A 1061 48.61 112.48 50.88
C ALA A 1061 49.54 113.71 50.92
N LEU A 1062 49.99 114.19 49.75
CA LEU A 1062 50.72 115.45 49.63
C LEU A 1062 49.88 116.62 50.13
N ALA A 1063 48.63 116.76 49.65
CA ALA A 1063 47.73 117.83 50.06
C ALA A 1063 47.41 117.80 51.56
N ALA A 1064 47.24 116.62 52.16
CA ALA A 1064 47.07 116.46 53.60
C ALA A 1064 48.31 116.96 54.37
N SER A 1065 49.52 116.59 53.95
CA SER A 1065 50.77 117.04 54.59
C SER A 1065 51.03 118.55 54.44
N LEU A 1066 50.51 119.17 53.37
CA LEU A 1066 50.57 120.62 53.18
C LEU A 1066 49.55 121.34 54.08
N SER A 1067 48.33 120.82 54.22
CA SER A 1067 47.32 121.36 55.14
C SER A 1067 47.70 121.17 56.61
N GLU A 1068 48.44 120.11 56.96
CA GLU A 1068 48.99 119.92 58.30
C GLU A 1068 50.05 120.99 58.60
N LYS A 1069 51.00 121.22 57.69
CA LYS A 1069 51.97 122.32 57.80
C LYS A 1069 51.30 123.70 57.85
N GLU A 1070 50.25 123.93 57.06
CA GLU A 1070 49.49 125.18 57.10
C GLU A 1070 48.84 125.39 58.48
N LYS A 1071 48.26 124.34 59.08
CA LYS A 1071 47.73 124.41 60.45
C LYS A 1071 48.82 124.69 61.48
N ASP A 1072 50.02 124.12 61.32
CA ASP A 1072 51.14 124.40 62.22
C ASP A 1072 51.67 125.83 62.08
N TRP A 1073 51.76 126.36 60.86
CA TRP A 1073 52.04 127.78 60.61
C TRP A 1073 50.96 128.70 61.20
N ILE A 1074 49.69 128.31 61.14
CA ILE A 1074 48.60 129.05 61.79
C ILE A 1074 48.79 129.05 63.32
N LYS A 1075 49.14 127.90 63.94
CA LYS A 1075 49.42 127.83 65.39
C LYS A 1075 50.54 128.78 65.80
N THR A 1076 51.71 128.72 65.16
CA THR A 1076 52.84 129.58 65.53
C THR A 1076 52.52 131.06 65.34
N VAL A 1077 51.82 131.43 64.26
CA VAL A 1077 51.36 132.81 64.05
C VAL A 1077 50.32 133.23 65.10
N THR A 1078 49.43 132.34 65.57
CA THR A 1078 48.53 132.67 66.70
C THR A 1078 49.27 132.84 68.01
N GLU A 1079 50.27 132.00 68.31
CA GLU A 1079 51.11 132.08 69.52
C GLU A 1079 51.94 133.38 69.55
N GLU A 1080 52.52 133.79 68.42
CA GLU A 1080 53.22 135.08 68.28
C GLU A 1080 52.26 136.27 68.45
N ASN A 1081 51.05 136.20 67.89
CA ASN A 1081 50.04 137.25 68.08
C ASN A 1081 49.57 137.35 69.55
N GLU A 1082 49.43 136.25 70.27
CA GLU A 1082 49.12 136.27 71.70
C GLU A 1082 50.26 136.90 72.52
N GLN A 1083 51.52 136.60 72.20
CA GLN A 1083 52.69 137.24 72.82
C GLN A 1083 52.70 138.74 72.58
N LEU A 1084 52.53 139.20 71.34
CA LEU A 1084 52.46 140.64 71.00
C LEU A 1084 51.26 141.34 71.67
N LEU A 1085 50.13 140.65 71.86
CA LEU A 1085 48.99 141.16 72.63
C LEU A 1085 49.28 141.28 74.13
N LEU A 1086 50.07 140.36 74.71
CA LEU A 1086 50.54 140.45 76.10
C LEU A 1086 51.53 141.61 76.27
N GLU A 1087 52.52 141.76 75.39
CA GLU A 1087 53.45 142.89 75.40
C GLU A 1087 52.72 144.23 75.27
N ARG A 1088 51.74 144.33 74.38
CA ARG A 1088 50.90 145.54 74.24
C ARG A 1088 50.13 145.88 75.52
N ARG A 1089 49.58 144.88 76.22
CA ARG A 1089 48.90 145.09 77.52
C ARG A 1089 49.88 145.58 78.60
N GLU A 1090 51.06 144.98 78.64
CA GLU A 1090 52.12 145.30 79.60
C GLU A 1090 52.71 146.71 79.37
N LEU A 1091 52.83 147.16 78.11
CA LEU A 1091 53.22 148.53 77.78
C LEU A 1091 52.13 149.56 78.15
N LEU A 1092 50.86 149.24 77.89
CA LEU A 1092 49.72 150.10 78.28
C LEU A 1092 49.65 150.29 79.80
N ARG A 1093 49.86 149.21 80.58
CA ARG A 1093 49.94 149.26 82.05
C ARG A 1093 50.99 150.27 82.53
N ARG A 1094 52.20 150.23 81.96
CA ARG A 1094 53.31 151.14 82.30
C ARG A 1094 53.03 152.59 81.91
N MET A 1095 52.26 152.83 80.83
CA MET A 1095 51.81 154.18 80.49
C MET A 1095 50.84 154.73 81.54
N THR A 1096 49.82 153.97 81.93
CA THR A 1096 48.85 154.41 82.95
C THR A 1096 49.51 154.68 84.31
N GLU A 1097 50.49 153.84 84.71
CA GLU A 1097 51.27 154.05 85.94
C GLU A 1097 52.08 155.36 85.90
N ALA A 1098 52.62 155.74 84.73
CA ALA A 1098 53.33 157.00 84.55
C ALA A 1098 52.38 158.22 84.54
N GLU A 1099 51.19 158.10 83.94
CA GLU A 1099 50.17 159.14 83.92
C GLU A 1099 49.65 159.45 85.34
N GLU A 1100 49.34 158.42 86.13
CA GLU A 1100 48.89 158.58 87.52
C GLU A 1100 49.92 159.35 88.37
N MET A 1101 51.21 158.95 88.28
CA MET A 1101 52.32 159.64 88.95
C MET A 1101 52.42 161.11 88.54
N GLY A 1102 52.21 161.43 87.26
CA GLY A 1102 52.12 162.81 86.78
C GLY A 1102 50.99 163.61 87.45
N THR A 1103 49.78 163.05 87.56
CA THR A 1103 48.65 163.74 88.21
C THR A 1103 48.84 163.97 89.71
N ASN A 1104 49.60 163.09 90.39
CA ASN A 1104 49.93 163.23 91.81
C ASN A 1104 50.96 164.37 92.05
N GLY A 1105 51.91 164.55 91.13
CA GLY A 1105 52.83 165.69 91.11
C GLY A 1105 52.11 167.03 90.91
N ILE A 1106 51.10 167.08 90.03
CA ILE A 1106 50.31 168.31 89.78
C ILE A 1106 49.48 168.71 91.02
N ARG A 1107 48.91 167.73 91.74
CA ARG A 1107 48.16 167.97 92.99
C ARG A 1107 49.08 168.55 94.09
N THR A 1108 50.24 167.94 94.33
CA THR A 1108 51.20 168.45 95.34
C THR A 1108 51.80 169.82 94.96
N ALA A 1109 52.01 170.10 93.67
CA ALA A 1109 52.43 171.42 93.19
C ALA A 1109 51.35 172.52 93.40
N THR A 1110 50.07 172.17 93.28
CA THR A 1110 48.98 173.15 93.45
C THR A 1110 48.68 173.46 94.93
N ASP A 1111 48.76 172.48 95.83
CA ASP A 1111 48.63 172.72 97.28
C ASP A 1111 49.77 173.58 97.83
N THR A 1112 51.02 173.30 97.41
CA THR A 1112 52.18 174.11 97.81
C THR A 1112 52.08 175.54 97.29
N GLN A 1113 51.60 175.75 96.06
CA GLN A 1113 51.38 177.09 95.50
C GLN A 1113 50.26 177.88 96.23
N GLN A 1114 49.22 177.22 96.73
CA GLN A 1114 48.22 177.86 97.59
C GLN A 1114 48.82 178.31 98.93
N ARG A 1115 49.66 177.46 99.55
CA ARG A 1115 50.31 177.74 100.83
C ARG A 1115 51.29 178.93 100.77
N VAL A 1116 52.01 179.10 99.65
CA VAL A 1116 52.87 180.29 99.42
C VAL A 1116 52.05 181.58 99.39
N LYS A 1117 50.95 181.61 98.63
CA LYS A 1117 50.09 182.82 98.50
C LYS A 1117 49.52 183.32 99.83
N PHE A 1118 49.26 182.41 100.77
CA PHE A 1118 48.78 182.77 102.12
C PHE A 1118 49.88 183.49 102.93
N LEU A 1119 51.11 182.98 102.89
CA LEU A 1119 52.27 183.57 103.58
C LEU A 1119 52.62 184.95 103.00
N GLU A 1120 52.53 185.14 101.69
CA GLU A 1120 52.74 186.45 101.04
C GLU A 1120 51.75 187.51 101.53
N LEU A 1121 50.48 187.14 101.71
CA LEU A 1121 49.43 188.03 102.22
C LEU A 1121 49.67 188.42 103.69
N GLU A 1122 50.06 187.48 104.53
CA GLU A 1122 50.37 187.73 105.95
C GLU A 1122 51.58 188.66 106.11
N ASN A 1123 52.66 188.40 105.35
CA ASN A 1123 53.88 189.21 105.37
C ASN A 1123 53.61 190.68 104.98
N LYS A 1124 52.72 190.89 104.00
CA LYS A 1124 52.27 192.22 103.57
C LYS A 1124 51.52 192.98 104.68
N GLN A 1125 50.65 192.29 105.43
CA GLN A 1125 49.96 192.87 106.59
C GLN A 1125 50.92 193.23 107.74
N LEU A 1126 52.03 192.49 107.90
CA LEU A 1126 53.07 192.80 108.90
C LEU A 1126 53.87 194.05 108.50
N GLN A 1127 54.20 194.21 107.22
CA GLN A 1127 54.84 195.42 106.69
C GLN A 1127 53.97 196.68 106.91
N ASP A 1128 52.68 196.61 106.57
CA ASP A 1128 51.75 197.74 106.76
C ASP A 1128 51.56 198.14 108.23
N LYS A 1129 51.60 197.19 109.17
CA LYS A 1129 51.58 197.47 110.62
C LYS A 1129 52.86 198.16 111.07
N THR A 1130 54.02 197.71 110.57
CA THR A 1130 55.34 198.26 110.91
C THR A 1130 55.47 199.72 110.44
N LEU A 1131 55.04 200.03 109.21
CA LEU A 1131 55.06 201.39 108.66
C LEU A 1131 54.17 202.37 109.44
N LYS A 1132 53.04 201.90 110.01
CA LYS A 1132 52.14 202.74 110.82
C LYS A 1132 52.75 203.10 112.18
N LEU A 1133 53.46 202.17 112.82
CA LEU A 1133 54.16 202.42 114.09
C LEU A 1133 55.33 203.41 113.92
N ALA A 1134 56.15 203.25 112.87
CA ALA A 1134 57.28 204.14 112.61
C ALA A 1134 56.86 205.62 112.45
N ASN A 1135 55.75 205.88 111.77
CA ASN A 1135 55.23 207.24 111.56
C ASN A 1135 54.69 207.90 112.84
N GLN A 1136 54.26 207.13 113.85
CA GLN A 1136 53.79 207.69 115.12
C GLN A 1136 54.96 208.18 116.00
N ILE A 1137 56.07 207.43 116.01
CA ILE A 1137 57.31 207.78 116.74
C ILE A 1137 57.85 209.13 116.25
N GLY A 1138 58.08 209.26 114.94
CA GLY A 1138 58.66 210.46 114.34
C GLY A 1138 57.79 211.72 114.39
N VAL A 1139 56.54 211.65 114.87
CA VAL A 1139 55.69 212.82 115.17
C VAL A 1139 55.87 213.26 116.63
N LEU A 1140 55.95 212.30 117.57
CA LEU A 1140 56.15 212.58 118.99
C LEU A 1140 57.53 213.22 119.26
N GLU A 1141 58.58 212.77 118.58
CA GLU A 1141 59.93 213.32 118.72
C GLU A 1141 60.00 214.83 118.41
N ARG A 1142 59.29 215.29 117.37
CA ARG A 1142 59.24 216.72 116.97
C ARG A 1142 58.43 217.60 117.94
N ALA A 1143 57.53 217.03 118.72
CA ALA A 1143 56.77 217.77 119.74
C ALA A 1143 57.57 217.97 121.04
N LEU A 1144 58.62 217.17 121.30
CA LEU A 1144 59.12 216.92 122.65
C LEU A 1144 60.53 217.48 122.94
N ARG A 1145 60.90 218.65 122.39
CA ARG A 1145 61.67 219.73 123.09
C ARG A 1145 62.03 220.94 122.20
N ASN A 1146 61.03 221.71 121.79
CA ASN A 1146 61.19 223.16 121.50
C ASN A 1146 61.04 224.00 122.79
N LEU A 1147 61.48 223.48 123.95
CA LEU A 1147 60.99 223.95 125.26
C LEU A 1147 62.02 223.99 126.41
N GLN A 1148 63.30 223.69 126.19
CA GLN A 1148 64.30 223.81 127.25
C GLN A 1148 65.71 224.06 126.69
N SER A 1149 66.24 225.25 126.99
CA SER A 1149 67.64 225.62 126.81
C SER A 1149 68.32 225.69 128.18
N VAL A 1150 69.43 224.97 128.39
CA VAL A 1150 70.53 225.34 129.31
C VAL A 1150 71.70 224.35 129.16
N CYS A 1151 72.90 224.92 129.12
CA CYS A 1151 74.24 224.41 129.42
C CYS A 1151 74.62 222.90 129.35
N ASN A 1152 75.79 222.69 128.73
CA ASN A 1152 76.86 221.75 129.13
C ASN A 1152 76.60 220.25 128.79
N ALA A 1153 77.50 219.61 128.05
CA ALA A 1153 78.68 218.86 128.53
C ALA A 1153 78.28 217.45 129.03
N GLU A 1154 79.00 216.36 128.76
CA GLU A 1154 80.28 216.19 128.05
C GLU A 1154 80.38 214.73 127.57
N GLU A 1155 81.46 214.40 126.84
CA GLU A 1155 82.16 213.10 126.87
C GLU A 1155 81.41 211.72 127.01
N VAL A 1156 81.74 210.81 126.08
CA VAL A 1156 82.33 209.45 126.38
C VAL A 1156 81.43 208.21 126.69
N LYS A 1157 81.44 207.28 125.70
CA LYS A 1157 81.62 205.79 125.78
C LYS A 1157 80.61 204.83 126.47
N LYS A 1158 80.15 203.87 125.63
CA LYS A 1158 80.20 202.38 125.81
C LYS A 1158 79.18 201.66 126.74
N PHE A 1159 79.27 200.32 126.66
CA PHE A 1159 78.63 199.22 127.43
C PHE A 1159 77.25 198.79 126.89
N PHE A 1160 77.13 197.62 126.23
CA PHE A 1160 77.16 196.19 126.69
C PHE A 1160 75.86 195.78 127.39
N PRO A 1161 75.30 194.55 127.19
CA PRO A 1161 75.93 193.23 126.97
C PRO A 1161 75.65 192.64 125.56
N SER A 1162 75.79 191.34 125.23
CA SER A 1162 76.84 190.29 125.43
C SER A 1162 76.30 188.93 124.91
N ALA A 1163 77.14 188.14 124.22
CA ALA A 1163 77.00 186.67 124.02
C ALA A 1163 75.72 186.16 123.27
N THR A 1164 75.59 184.89 122.82
CA THR A 1164 76.46 183.69 122.95
C THR A 1164 76.34 182.78 121.70
N LEU A 1165 77.40 182.02 121.42
CA LEU A 1165 77.40 180.70 120.72
C LEU A 1165 76.73 179.63 121.65
N PRO A 1166 76.28 178.42 121.19
CA PRO A 1166 77.21 177.38 120.71
C PRO A 1166 76.65 176.29 119.74
N ASP A 1167 77.54 175.36 119.37
CA ASP A 1167 77.42 173.88 119.25
C ASP A 1167 76.00 173.25 119.22
N GLY A 1168 75.73 172.17 118.46
CA GLY A 1168 76.61 171.12 117.94
C GLY A 1168 75.94 169.74 118.11
N LEU A 1169 76.62 168.67 117.66
CA LEU A 1169 76.21 167.23 117.71
C LEU A 1169 74.96 166.86 116.87
N LEU A 1170 74.92 165.82 116.01
CA LEU A 1170 75.45 164.44 115.94
C LEU A 1170 74.42 163.37 116.37
N GLN A 1171 74.33 162.31 115.55
CA GLN A 1171 73.81 160.96 115.87
C GLN A 1171 72.27 160.88 116.12
N THR A 1172 71.55 159.75 115.91
CA THR A 1172 71.96 158.38 115.52
C THR A 1172 70.84 157.59 114.80
N SER A 1173 71.23 156.62 113.96
CA SER A 1173 70.66 155.25 113.82
C SER A 1173 69.19 154.98 113.43
N ARG A 1174 69.05 154.08 112.43
CA ARG A 1174 68.03 153.01 112.24
C ARG A 1174 66.52 153.29 112.14
N ASN A 1175 65.99 152.65 111.08
CA ASN A 1175 64.69 151.96 110.94
C ASN A 1175 63.41 152.77 110.73
N CYS A 1176 62.53 152.19 109.89
CA CYS A 1176 61.15 152.57 109.54
C CYS A 1176 61.02 154.00 108.95
N ALA A 1177 60.85 154.17 107.64
CA ALA A 1177 59.65 153.87 106.83
C ALA A 1177 58.47 154.84 107.14
N ILE A 1178 57.39 154.76 106.34
CA ILE A 1178 56.08 155.43 106.58
C ILE A 1178 56.09 156.96 106.35
N LEU A 1179 55.13 157.58 105.63
CA LEU A 1179 54.14 157.05 104.68
C LEU A 1179 54.12 157.99 103.43
N CYS A 1180 53.75 157.52 102.25
CA CYS A 1180 53.28 156.17 101.93
C CYS A 1180 54.45 155.18 101.77
#